data_AF-A0A813RLV3-F1
#
_entry.id   AF-A0A813RLV3-F1
#
_cell.length_a   1.000
_cell.length_b   1.000
_cell.length_c   1.000
_cell.angle_alpha   90.00
_cell.angle_beta   90.00
_cell.angle_gamma   90.00
#
_symmetry.space_group_name_H-M   'P 1'
#
loop_
_entity.id
_entity.type
_entity.pdbx_description
1 polymer ?
#
loop_
_entity_poly.entity_id
_entity_poly.type
_entity_poly.pdbx_seq_one_letter_code
_entity_poly.pdbx_strand_id
1 'polypeptide(L)'
;MEKKFEELVGKLNISPLSVDILQPISLILKEEQDRECLCSFVHELFDSLLVVERWVWKVLSSDYYDEWINEEHYQEFFYTVTSFNKNLIFNNHNVTVDTKGSLLFCVSIDQITEIFTKLDRSTDVNNPFINIISLWLDNHSHFLYDNPRYDIPPVIDYIGRHIAIKYFMSKQYKLYLTELRQPHLIQSVFTAKFLFYIKTCSFYLFAYTYLSIKSSNYPYTADEMISYLSEDYLEIIHVHSYNVMSWNKELLGCIAHFVGLIWGCCWWDGQQRTQLKILFPKEQTACDHVEDLIRIIAHTPFYKRTKSVRSNDETILMDTTLMILFVIVQTQNINWLFRSNTTIRDTIISVSETALNDEVCLCGYCLLGEALGDDLRKDLKIADNISDYFFYMIQEAWNNSSNKYKQIPIEYLLKDFQILSKNDSIQQRTASSSKLSLFIEMSDQHPIVYDIIWALSFNHDIQQQLRSNSLFMSKLSRLAPQCHNEQMRKSTHGILWNLEINHQHRSISQNTNRNTFHIMISYSHQEKVLCKQLYDELTKNGYRVWIDFDQMHGNIMDAMAQAIDQSEIIIICMSGHYRQSNYCRAEAHYAFQRQRQIVPVLMQKHYKPDGWLLFLIGQLLYVDFTKYEFVRAMEMLTKELKAIHTADINIISVQPKQDIDVVPHSKVTITSPKVSLSSTSSSNIIEWTSTQVHDWLLEQDLVQMPRLLNHCDGRSLVYLLKYIDVSQPEQILSLLQEDSLRLINQNISLIELSRFHSMMHQQK
;
A
#
# COMPACT_ATOMS: atom_id res chain seq x y z
N MET A 1 5.93 -31.94 -34.73
CA MET A 1 5.09 -30.91 -35.38
C MET A 1 5.95 -30.05 -36.31
N GLU A 2 6.99 -29.43 -35.76
CA GLU A 2 8.15 -28.75 -36.37
C GLU A 2 8.24 -28.87 -37.89
N LYS A 3 8.60 -30.05 -38.42
CA LYS A 3 8.85 -30.26 -39.86
C LYS A 3 7.73 -29.84 -40.79
N LYS A 4 6.46 -29.92 -40.35
CA LYS A 4 5.31 -29.44 -41.12
C LYS A 4 5.25 -27.91 -41.12
N PHE A 5 5.57 -27.27 -39.99
CA PHE A 5 5.66 -25.82 -39.87
C PHE A 5 6.81 -25.28 -40.73
N GLU A 6 8.01 -25.87 -40.64
CA GLU A 6 9.17 -25.53 -41.48
C GLU A 6 8.84 -25.63 -42.98
N GLU A 7 8.20 -26.72 -43.42
CA GLU A 7 7.81 -26.93 -44.83
C GLU A 7 6.70 -25.97 -45.30
N LEU A 8 5.85 -25.47 -44.40
CA LEU A 8 4.84 -24.45 -44.70
C LEU A 8 5.47 -23.05 -44.78
N VAL A 9 6.29 -22.69 -43.79
CA VAL A 9 7.01 -21.40 -43.73
C VAL A 9 7.96 -21.25 -44.92
N GLY A 10 8.61 -22.33 -45.35
CA GLY A 10 9.46 -22.35 -46.56
C GLY A 10 8.74 -22.07 -47.88
N LYS A 11 7.40 -21.98 -47.90
CA LYS A 11 6.58 -21.61 -49.08
C LYS A 11 6.20 -20.13 -49.10
N LEU A 12 6.42 -19.39 -48.01
CA LEU A 12 6.12 -17.96 -47.92
C LEU A 12 7.00 -17.16 -48.90
N ASN A 13 6.35 -16.42 -49.81
CA ASN A 13 7.03 -15.63 -50.85
C ASN A 13 6.24 -14.34 -51.16
N ILE A 14 6.74 -13.50 -52.08
CA ILE A 14 6.20 -12.15 -52.36
C ILE A 14 5.10 -12.15 -53.43
N SER A 15 4.56 -13.32 -53.78
CA SER A 15 3.38 -13.45 -54.66
C SER A 15 2.14 -13.71 -53.80
N PRO A 16 0.92 -13.44 -54.31
CA PRO A 16 -0.31 -13.89 -53.66
C PRO A 16 -0.25 -15.40 -53.36
N LEU A 17 -0.26 -15.74 -52.08
CA LEU A 17 -0.39 -17.09 -51.55
C LEU A 17 -1.86 -17.48 -51.46
N SER A 18 -2.17 -18.78 -51.52
CA SER A 18 -3.52 -19.27 -51.25
C SER A 18 -3.75 -19.50 -49.76
N VAL A 19 -5.04 -19.57 -49.39
CA VAL A 19 -5.52 -19.95 -48.05
C VAL A 19 -4.85 -21.24 -47.54
N ASP A 20 -4.57 -22.20 -48.44
CA ASP A 20 -3.95 -23.50 -48.13
C ASP A 20 -2.53 -23.40 -47.55
N ILE A 21 -1.85 -22.25 -47.69
CA ILE A 21 -0.52 -22.00 -47.12
C ILE A 21 -0.66 -21.26 -45.78
N LEU A 22 -1.47 -20.19 -45.74
CA LEU A 22 -1.60 -19.33 -44.56
C LEU A 22 -2.44 -19.97 -43.45
N GLN A 23 -3.56 -20.60 -43.76
CA GLN A 23 -4.47 -21.17 -42.76
C GLN A 23 -3.81 -22.29 -41.91
N PRO A 24 -3.00 -23.22 -42.46
CA PRO A 24 -2.30 -24.21 -41.64
C PRO A 24 -1.21 -23.62 -40.74
N ILE A 25 -0.57 -22.52 -41.14
CA ILE A 25 0.39 -21.80 -40.29
C ILE A 25 -0.36 -21.09 -39.15
N SER A 26 -1.46 -20.39 -39.45
CA SER A 26 -2.35 -19.79 -38.44
C SER A 26 -2.87 -20.82 -37.43
N LEU A 27 -3.24 -22.02 -37.89
CA LEU A 27 -3.73 -23.08 -37.01
C LEU A 27 -2.63 -23.52 -36.01
N ILE A 28 -1.40 -23.75 -36.47
CA ILE A 28 -0.28 -24.13 -35.60
C ILE A 28 0.04 -23.01 -34.61
N LEU A 29 0.07 -21.74 -35.06
CA LEU A 29 0.30 -20.59 -34.18
C LEU A 29 -0.81 -20.39 -33.14
N LYS A 30 -2.05 -20.86 -33.40
CA LYS A 30 -3.13 -20.88 -32.41
C LYS A 30 -3.00 -22.07 -31.45
N GLU A 31 -2.72 -23.28 -31.95
CA GLU A 31 -2.58 -24.49 -31.12
C GLU A 31 -1.45 -24.39 -30.07
N GLU A 32 -0.39 -23.64 -30.35
CA GLU A 32 0.75 -23.45 -29.43
C GLU A 32 0.60 -22.23 -28.50
N GLN A 33 -0.44 -21.37 -28.66
CA GLN A 33 -0.68 -20.26 -27.73
C GLN A 33 -1.11 -20.75 -26.34
N ASP A 34 -1.83 -21.88 -26.27
CA ASP A 34 -2.42 -22.42 -25.03
C ASP A 34 -1.58 -23.55 -24.39
N ARG A 35 -0.30 -23.73 -24.78
CA ARG A 35 0.55 -24.85 -24.33
C ARG A 35 1.69 -24.44 -23.40
N GLU A 36 1.91 -25.25 -22.37
CA GLU A 36 3.10 -25.19 -21.50
C GLU A 36 4.43 -25.30 -22.31
N CYS A 37 4.39 -25.98 -23.46
CA CYS A 37 5.54 -26.18 -24.36
C CYS A 37 5.89 -24.98 -25.25
N LEU A 38 5.19 -23.84 -25.17
CA LEU A 38 5.47 -22.66 -26.01
C LEU A 38 6.95 -22.22 -25.94
N CYS A 39 7.64 -22.47 -24.83
CA CYS A 39 9.08 -22.19 -24.71
C CYS A 39 9.94 -23.08 -25.62
N SER A 40 9.69 -24.40 -25.70
CA SER A 40 10.47 -25.26 -26.61
C SER A 40 10.11 -24.97 -28.06
N PHE A 41 8.83 -24.77 -28.38
CA PHE A 41 8.37 -24.36 -29.71
C PHE A 41 9.12 -23.10 -30.22
N VAL A 42 9.23 -22.05 -29.40
CA VAL A 42 9.92 -20.80 -29.78
C VAL A 42 11.43 -20.98 -29.95
N HIS A 43 12.08 -21.84 -29.16
CA HIS A 43 13.53 -22.09 -29.30
C HIS A 43 13.86 -23.02 -30.47
N GLU A 44 13.06 -24.07 -30.71
CA GLU A 44 13.26 -25.06 -31.77
C GLU A 44 12.93 -24.50 -33.16
N LEU A 45 11.94 -23.61 -33.26
CA LEU A 45 11.45 -23.03 -34.52
C LEU A 45 11.77 -21.53 -34.67
N PHE A 46 12.72 -21.00 -33.88
CA PHE A 46 13.07 -19.58 -33.88
C PHE A 46 13.28 -19.00 -35.28
N ASP A 47 14.10 -19.65 -36.12
CA ASP A 47 14.37 -19.20 -37.48
C ASP A 47 13.12 -19.22 -38.37
N SER A 48 12.21 -20.19 -38.18
CA SER A 48 10.95 -20.25 -38.92
C SER A 48 9.98 -19.14 -38.48
N LEU A 49 9.88 -18.86 -37.17
CA LEU A 49 9.10 -17.74 -36.64
C LEU A 49 9.66 -16.38 -37.13
N LEU A 50 10.99 -16.26 -37.17
CA LEU A 50 11.68 -15.07 -37.69
C LEU A 50 11.48 -14.90 -39.21
N VAL A 51 11.34 -15.99 -39.98
CA VAL A 51 10.93 -15.92 -41.39
C VAL A 51 9.47 -15.49 -41.53
N VAL A 52 8.56 -15.94 -40.67
CA VAL A 52 7.15 -15.47 -40.65
C VAL A 52 7.09 -13.96 -40.41
N GLU A 53 7.71 -13.45 -39.34
CA GLU A 53 7.71 -12.00 -39.04
C GLU A 53 8.34 -11.19 -40.19
N ARG A 54 9.53 -11.59 -40.68
CA ARG A 54 10.19 -10.91 -41.80
C ARG A 54 9.35 -10.93 -43.08
N TRP A 55 8.60 -12.02 -43.33
CA TRP A 55 7.66 -12.09 -44.44
C TRP A 55 6.51 -11.09 -44.25
N VAL A 56 5.88 -11.02 -43.08
CA VAL A 56 4.81 -10.05 -42.79
C VAL A 56 5.30 -8.61 -42.98
N TRP A 57 6.45 -8.25 -42.42
CA TRP A 57 7.02 -6.91 -42.62
C TRP A 57 7.33 -6.62 -44.09
N LYS A 58 7.78 -7.63 -44.86
CA LYS A 58 8.03 -7.50 -46.29
C LYS A 58 6.75 -7.29 -47.09
N VAL A 59 5.69 -8.04 -46.78
CA VAL A 59 4.33 -7.88 -47.32
C VAL A 59 3.83 -6.46 -47.11
N LEU A 60 3.81 -6.00 -45.85
CA LEU A 60 3.28 -4.67 -45.47
C LEU A 60 4.12 -3.52 -46.05
N SER A 61 5.42 -3.73 -46.25
CA SER A 61 6.29 -2.77 -46.96
C SER A 61 6.15 -2.79 -48.49
N SER A 62 5.54 -3.81 -49.11
CA SER A 62 5.45 -3.95 -50.57
C SER A 62 4.39 -3.07 -51.23
N ASP A 63 4.58 -2.67 -52.48
CA ASP A 63 3.63 -1.80 -53.20
C ASP A 63 2.25 -2.44 -53.41
N TYR A 64 2.18 -3.77 -53.42
CA TYR A 64 0.96 -4.57 -53.64
C TYR A 64 0.17 -4.86 -52.36
N TYR A 65 0.54 -4.29 -51.20
CA TYR A 65 -0.08 -4.60 -49.91
C TYR A 65 -1.61 -4.40 -49.88
N ASP A 66 -2.15 -3.39 -50.58
CA ASP A 66 -3.60 -3.13 -50.68
C ASP A 66 -4.36 -4.26 -51.40
N GLU A 67 -3.71 -5.05 -52.26
CA GLU A 67 -4.35 -6.20 -52.91
C GLU A 67 -4.63 -7.32 -51.90
N TRP A 68 -3.67 -7.60 -51.00
CA TRP A 68 -3.74 -8.74 -50.09
C TRP A 68 -4.45 -8.39 -48.78
N ILE A 69 -4.28 -7.15 -48.28
CA ILE A 69 -4.81 -6.76 -46.97
C ILE A 69 -6.33 -6.58 -46.95
N ASN A 70 -6.97 -6.48 -48.12
CA ASN A 70 -8.42 -6.48 -48.26
C ASN A 70 -9.01 -7.90 -48.34
N GLU A 71 -8.19 -8.95 -48.39
CA GLU A 71 -8.64 -10.34 -48.34
C GLU A 71 -8.68 -10.89 -46.91
N GLU A 72 -9.83 -11.44 -46.51
CA GLU A 72 -10.14 -11.87 -45.13
C GLU A 72 -9.09 -12.82 -44.54
N HIS A 73 -8.53 -13.73 -45.34
CA HIS A 73 -7.58 -14.74 -44.88
C HIS A 73 -6.18 -14.19 -44.59
N TYR A 74 -5.77 -13.10 -45.25
CA TYR A 74 -4.55 -12.37 -44.87
C TYR A 74 -4.78 -11.59 -43.57
N GLN A 75 -5.94 -10.95 -43.41
CA GLN A 75 -6.29 -10.30 -42.15
C GLN A 75 -6.29 -11.30 -40.99
N GLU A 76 -6.93 -12.47 -41.14
CA GLU A 76 -6.93 -13.53 -40.13
C GLU A 76 -5.51 -14.01 -39.80
N PHE A 77 -4.64 -14.14 -40.80
CA PHE A 77 -3.23 -14.47 -40.60
C PHE A 77 -2.51 -13.40 -39.78
N PHE A 78 -2.64 -12.12 -40.15
CA PHE A 78 -2.00 -11.01 -39.42
C PHE A 78 -2.52 -10.86 -37.98
N TYR A 79 -3.83 -11.04 -37.76
CA TYR A 79 -4.42 -11.09 -36.41
C TYR A 79 -3.91 -12.30 -35.60
N THR A 80 -3.67 -13.43 -36.25
CA THR A 80 -3.13 -14.63 -35.60
C THR A 80 -1.68 -14.44 -35.16
N VAL A 81 -0.83 -13.88 -36.04
CA VAL A 81 0.58 -13.59 -35.74
C VAL A 81 0.71 -12.53 -34.64
N THR A 82 -0.10 -11.46 -34.67
CA THR A 82 -0.11 -10.46 -33.58
C THR A 82 -0.64 -11.01 -32.26
N SER A 83 -1.60 -11.94 -32.27
CA SER A 83 -2.04 -12.66 -31.05
C SER A 83 -0.91 -13.52 -30.49
N PHE A 84 -0.21 -14.29 -31.34
CA PHE A 84 0.95 -15.10 -30.94
C PHE A 84 2.05 -14.23 -30.32
N ASN A 85 2.42 -13.12 -30.96
CA ASN A 85 3.39 -12.16 -30.43
C ASN A 85 2.96 -11.58 -29.08
N LYS A 86 1.68 -11.23 -28.93
CA LYS A 86 1.14 -10.72 -27.66
C LYS A 86 1.18 -11.77 -26.56
N ASN A 87 0.89 -13.03 -26.89
CA ASN A 87 1.02 -14.16 -25.96
C ASN A 87 2.49 -14.38 -25.55
N LEU A 88 3.42 -14.31 -26.51
CA LEU A 88 4.86 -14.47 -26.29
C LEU A 88 5.45 -13.38 -25.37
N ILE A 89 4.97 -12.13 -25.47
CA ILE A 89 5.36 -11.05 -24.55
C ILE A 89 5.05 -11.45 -23.10
N PHE A 90 3.79 -11.78 -22.81
CA PHE A 90 3.31 -11.91 -21.43
C PHE A 90 3.43 -13.31 -20.81
N ASN A 91 3.05 -14.36 -21.53
CA ASN A 91 2.71 -15.67 -20.95
C ASN A 91 3.87 -16.68 -20.97
N ASN A 92 5.11 -16.23 -21.19
CA ASN A 92 6.27 -17.12 -21.26
C ASN A 92 7.52 -16.46 -20.69
N HIS A 93 7.81 -16.69 -19.41
CA HIS A 93 9.00 -16.16 -18.73
C HIS A 93 10.30 -16.93 -19.07
N ASN A 94 10.19 -18.10 -19.70
CA ASN A 94 11.34 -18.97 -19.99
C ASN A 94 12.03 -18.64 -21.33
N VAL A 95 11.38 -17.86 -22.20
CA VAL A 95 12.00 -17.28 -23.41
C VAL A 95 12.66 -15.94 -23.04
N THR A 96 13.94 -15.77 -23.35
CA THR A 96 14.70 -14.56 -22.98
C THR A 96 14.15 -13.30 -23.64
N VAL A 97 14.38 -12.15 -23.00
CA VAL A 97 14.00 -10.83 -23.51
C VAL A 97 14.59 -10.58 -24.90
N ASP A 98 15.85 -10.99 -25.12
CA ASP A 98 16.54 -10.82 -26.41
C ASP A 98 15.95 -11.68 -27.52
N THR A 99 15.55 -12.92 -27.23
CA THR A 99 14.86 -13.79 -28.18
C THR A 99 13.50 -13.22 -28.58
N LYS A 100 12.72 -12.69 -27.60
CA LYS A 100 11.44 -12.02 -27.87
C LYS A 100 11.63 -10.76 -28.72
N GLY A 101 12.56 -9.88 -28.34
CA GLY A 101 12.85 -8.65 -29.07
C GLY A 101 13.34 -8.91 -30.50
N SER A 102 14.17 -9.94 -30.69
CA SER A 102 14.69 -10.34 -32.01
C SER A 102 13.60 -10.76 -33.01
N LEU A 103 12.47 -11.30 -32.53
CA LEU A 103 11.29 -11.56 -33.35
C LEU A 103 10.50 -10.28 -33.61
N LEU A 104 10.13 -9.57 -32.53
CA LEU A 104 9.25 -8.39 -32.58
C LEU A 104 9.81 -7.23 -33.41
N PHE A 105 11.12 -6.99 -33.36
CA PHE A 105 11.79 -5.83 -33.98
C PHE A 105 12.64 -6.19 -35.21
N CYS A 106 12.30 -7.27 -35.92
CA CYS A 106 13.06 -7.72 -37.10
C CYS A 106 12.83 -6.88 -38.38
N VAL A 107 12.02 -5.82 -38.33
CA VAL A 107 11.72 -4.88 -39.43
C VAL A 107 12.89 -3.92 -39.69
N SER A 108 13.20 -3.65 -40.96
CA SER A 108 14.23 -2.66 -41.32
C SER A 108 13.71 -1.21 -41.25
N ILE A 109 14.64 -0.24 -41.12
CA ILE A 109 14.31 1.19 -41.19
C ILE A 109 13.67 1.55 -42.53
N ASP A 110 14.11 0.96 -43.65
CA ASP A 110 13.53 1.21 -44.97
C ASP A 110 12.08 0.69 -45.06
N GLN A 111 11.83 -0.52 -44.54
CA GLN A 111 10.50 -1.12 -44.54
C GLN A 111 9.50 -0.30 -43.73
N ILE A 112 9.88 0.14 -42.52
CA ILE A 112 8.99 0.94 -41.67
C ILE A 112 8.84 2.38 -42.20
N THR A 113 9.85 2.91 -42.92
CA THR A 113 9.74 4.20 -43.62
C THR A 113 8.69 4.15 -44.74
N GLU A 114 8.65 3.08 -45.54
CA GLU A 114 7.61 2.95 -46.58
C GLU A 114 6.22 2.67 -45.97
N ILE A 115 6.14 1.92 -44.88
CA ILE A 115 4.89 1.74 -44.11
C ILE A 115 4.34 3.11 -43.63
N PHE A 116 5.16 3.95 -42.99
CA PHE A 116 4.73 5.31 -42.61
C PHE A 116 4.35 6.16 -43.82
N THR A 117 5.10 6.04 -44.92
CA THR A 117 4.80 6.74 -46.17
C THR A 117 3.43 6.36 -46.74
N LYS A 118 2.99 5.10 -46.58
CA LYS A 118 1.63 4.64 -46.93
C LYS A 118 0.56 5.13 -45.94
N LEU A 119 0.85 5.12 -44.64
CA LEU A 119 -0.05 5.69 -43.63
C LEU A 119 -0.32 7.19 -43.88
N ASP A 120 0.71 7.94 -44.25
CA ASP A 120 0.61 9.34 -44.68
C ASP A 120 -0.21 9.49 -45.98
N ARG A 121 0.05 8.66 -47.00
CA ARG A 121 -0.63 8.72 -48.32
C ARG A 121 -2.10 8.27 -48.28
N SER A 122 -2.49 7.35 -47.41
CA SER A 122 -3.84 6.76 -47.43
C SER A 122 -4.92 7.81 -47.21
N THR A 123 -5.88 7.90 -48.15
CA THR A 123 -7.06 8.77 -48.04
C THR A 123 -8.24 8.10 -47.34
N ASP A 124 -8.24 6.77 -47.25
CA ASP A 124 -9.23 6.04 -46.47
C ASP A 124 -8.86 6.06 -44.97
N VAL A 125 -9.75 6.65 -44.18
CA VAL A 125 -9.63 6.75 -42.72
C VAL A 125 -9.83 5.42 -42.01
N ASN A 126 -10.34 4.39 -42.69
CA ASN A 126 -10.68 3.07 -42.15
C ASN A 126 -9.92 1.90 -42.81
N ASN A 127 -8.89 2.16 -43.64
CA ASN A 127 -8.15 1.12 -44.35
C ASN A 127 -7.62 0.05 -43.36
N PRO A 128 -7.90 -1.26 -43.57
CA PRO A 128 -7.46 -2.35 -42.69
C PRO A 128 -5.95 -2.36 -42.36
N PHE A 129 -5.10 -1.88 -43.27
CA PHE A 129 -3.66 -1.69 -43.06
C PHE A 129 -3.36 -0.89 -41.79
N ILE A 130 -4.14 0.14 -41.50
CA ILE A 130 -3.93 1.04 -40.36
C ILE A 130 -4.17 0.28 -39.06
N ASN A 131 -5.23 -0.54 -38.99
CA ASN A 131 -5.52 -1.41 -37.84
C ASN A 131 -4.44 -2.48 -37.66
N ILE A 132 -3.98 -3.08 -38.77
CA ILE A 132 -2.95 -4.14 -38.77
C ILE A 132 -1.59 -3.60 -38.29
N ILE A 133 -1.13 -2.46 -38.82
CA ILE A 133 0.10 -1.81 -38.33
C ILE A 133 -0.05 -1.37 -36.86
N SER A 134 -1.25 -0.92 -36.46
CA SER A 134 -1.51 -0.55 -35.06
C SER A 134 -1.28 -1.72 -34.09
N LEU A 135 -1.61 -2.96 -34.47
CA LEU A 135 -1.40 -4.13 -33.61
C LEU A 135 0.07 -4.50 -33.40
N TRP A 136 0.94 -4.35 -34.42
CA TRP A 136 2.39 -4.53 -34.21
C TRP A 136 2.97 -3.41 -33.33
N LEU A 137 2.53 -2.16 -33.52
CA LEU A 137 2.98 -1.03 -32.68
C LEU A 137 2.44 -1.11 -31.23
N ASP A 138 1.20 -1.56 -31.01
CA ASP A 138 0.66 -1.86 -29.68
C ASP A 138 1.48 -2.99 -29.02
N ASN A 139 1.86 -4.04 -29.76
CA ASN A 139 2.73 -5.12 -29.25
C ASN A 139 4.16 -4.63 -28.94
N HIS A 140 4.75 -3.79 -29.78
CA HIS A 140 6.02 -3.11 -29.48
C HIS A 140 5.92 -2.31 -28.18
N SER A 141 4.83 -1.56 -28.01
CA SER A 141 4.58 -0.72 -26.84
C SER A 141 4.42 -1.54 -25.55
N HIS A 142 3.69 -2.67 -25.61
CA HIS A 142 3.62 -3.63 -24.51
C HIS A 142 5.01 -4.17 -24.12
N PHE A 143 5.79 -4.64 -25.11
CA PHE A 143 7.11 -5.20 -24.84
C PHE A 143 8.06 -4.15 -24.23
N LEU A 144 8.08 -2.93 -24.77
CA LEU A 144 8.97 -1.86 -24.31
C LEU A 144 8.63 -1.37 -22.89
N TYR A 145 7.34 -1.36 -22.51
CA TYR A 145 6.93 -1.03 -21.15
C TYR A 145 7.44 -2.03 -20.11
N ASP A 146 7.29 -3.33 -20.37
CA ASP A 146 7.71 -4.37 -19.42
C ASP A 146 9.23 -4.65 -19.46
N ASN A 147 9.89 -4.35 -20.58
CA ASN A 147 11.33 -4.57 -20.79
C ASN A 147 12.09 -3.24 -21.05
N PRO A 148 12.00 -2.22 -20.18
CA PRO A 148 12.38 -0.84 -20.50
C PRO A 148 13.90 -0.57 -20.51
N ARG A 149 14.69 -1.64 -20.61
CA ARG A 149 16.16 -1.67 -20.70
C ARG A 149 16.68 -2.69 -21.73
N TYR A 150 15.78 -3.26 -22.55
CA TYR A 150 16.18 -3.99 -23.76
C TYR A 150 17.09 -3.09 -24.60
N ASP A 151 18.19 -3.63 -25.14
CA ASP A 151 19.13 -2.83 -25.94
C ASP A 151 18.43 -2.36 -27.22
N ILE A 152 18.33 -1.05 -27.40
CA ILE A 152 17.31 -0.42 -28.24
C ILE A 152 17.78 -0.49 -29.70
N PRO A 153 17.19 -1.34 -30.57
CA PRO A 153 17.60 -1.42 -31.96
C PRO A 153 17.30 -0.09 -32.66
N PRO A 154 18.13 0.37 -33.61
CA PRO A 154 17.95 1.68 -34.26
C PRO A 154 16.58 1.91 -34.91
N VAL A 155 15.83 0.84 -35.23
CA VAL A 155 14.46 0.94 -35.75
C VAL A 155 13.43 1.39 -34.70
N ILE A 156 13.61 1.09 -33.42
CA ILE A 156 12.73 1.57 -32.33
C ILE A 156 12.88 3.08 -32.15
N ASP A 157 14.13 3.57 -32.08
CA ASP A 157 14.41 5.01 -32.02
C ASP A 157 13.92 5.74 -33.29
N TYR A 158 14.05 5.11 -34.47
CA TYR A 158 13.44 5.64 -35.69
C TYR A 158 11.91 5.75 -35.58
N ILE A 159 11.21 4.69 -35.15
CA ILE A 159 9.75 4.66 -34.99
C ILE A 159 9.29 5.73 -33.99
N GLY A 160 9.88 5.76 -32.78
CA GLY A 160 9.52 6.70 -31.73
C GLY A 160 9.68 8.15 -32.17
N ARG A 161 10.81 8.49 -32.80
CA ARG A 161 11.03 9.85 -33.35
C ARG A 161 10.13 10.17 -34.54
N HIS A 162 9.83 9.21 -35.42
CA HIS A 162 8.92 9.43 -36.56
C HIS A 162 7.50 9.73 -36.06
N ILE A 163 6.99 8.93 -35.11
CA ILE A 163 5.67 9.12 -34.50
C ILE A 163 5.58 10.48 -33.79
N ALA A 164 6.61 10.84 -33.02
CA ALA A 164 6.69 12.13 -32.34
C ALA A 164 6.66 13.32 -33.33
N ILE A 165 7.43 13.28 -34.42
CA ILE A 165 7.54 14.39 -35.38
C ILE A 165 6.31 14.50 -36.31
N LYS A 166 5.67 13.38 -36.69
CA LYS A 166 4.60 13.37 -37.69
C LYS A 166 3.19 13.38 -37.12
N TYR A 167 2.93 12.53 -36.13
CA TYR A 167 1.57 12.24 -35.69
C TYR A 167 1.22 12.99 -34.41
N PHE A 168 2.10 12.96 -33.41
CA PHE A 168 1.93 13.69 -32.16
C PHE A 168 2.13 15.20 -32.33
N MET A 169 1.45 16.02 -31.50
CA MET A 169 1.40 17.50 -31.57
C MET A 169 1.06 18.10 -32.95
N SER A 170 0.66 17.28 -33.92
CA SER A 170 0.30 17.68 -35.27
C SER A 170 -1.05 18.40 -35.31
N LYS A 171 -1.31 19.14 -36.39
CA LYS A 171 -2.63 19.77 -36.62
C LYS A 171 -3.77 18.73 -36.61
N GLN A 172 -3.52 17.52 -37.13
CA GLN A 172 -4.52 16.45 -37.15
C GLN A 172 -4.77 15.88 -35.75
N TYR A 173 -3.73 15.75 -34.94
CA TYR A 173 -3.84 15.33 -33.53
C TYR A 173 -4.65 16.34 -32.70
N LYS A 174 -4.44 17.66 -32.87
CA LYS A 174 -5.29 18.67 -32.20
C LYS A 174 -6.76 18.60 -32.63
N LEU A 175 -7.04 18.30 -33.91
CA LEU A 175 -8.41 18.07 -34.39
C LEU A 175 -9.05 16.85 -33.71
N TYR A 176 -8.35 15.72 -33.66
CA TYR A 176 -8.86 14.52 -33.00
C TYR A 176 -9.02 14.69 -31.47
N LEU A 177 -8.17 15.47 -30.79
CA LEU A 177 -8.41 15.87 -29.40
C LEU A 177 -9.66 16.78 -29.26
N THR A 178 -9.90 17.66 -30.23
CA THR A 178 -11.10 18.54 -30.24
C THR A 178 -12.39 17.74 -30.48
N GLU A 179 -12.32 16.68 -31.29
CA GLU A 179 -13.40 15.71 -31.47
C GLU A 179 -13.62 14.87 -30.19
N LEU A 180 -12.53 14.45 -29.51
CA LEU A 180 -12.60 13.68 -28.26
C LEU A 180 -13.16 14.48 -27.07
N ARG A 181 -13.21 15.82 -27.13
CA ARG A 181 -13.89 16.66 -26.12
C ARG A 181 -15.42 16.56 -26.16
N GLN A 182 -16.02 15.89 -27.15
CA GLN A 182 -17.48 15.83 -27.28
C GLN A 182 -18.13 14.79 -26.34
N PRO A 183 -19.18 15.14 -25.56
CA PRO A 183 -19.75 14.26 -24.53
C PRO A 183 -20.49 13.03 -25.05
N HIS A 184 -20.82 12.98 -26.34
CA HIS A 184 -21.58 11.91 -26.98
C HIS A 184 -20.93 11.51 -28.31
N LEU A 185 -20.00 10.56 -28.24
CA LEU A 185 -19.27 10.04 -29.39
C LEU A 185 -20.02 8.84 -29.99
N ILE A 186 -20.31 8.92 -31.30
CA ILE A 186 -20.85 7.80 -32.07
C ILE A 186 -19.70 6.93 -32.62
N GLN A 187 -19.95 5.63 -32.83
CA GLN A 187 -18.92 4.66 -33.23
C GLN A 187 -18.10 5.10 -34.45
N SER A 188 -18.72 5.81 -35.40
CA SER A 188 -18.07 6.29 -36.63
C SER A 188 -17.03 7.41 -36.45
N VAL A 189 -16.89 8.00 -35.24
CA VAL A 189 -15.77 8.91 -34.93
C VAL A 189 -14.46 8.11 -34.80
N PHE A 190 -14.52 6.91 -34.24
CA PHE A 190 -13.38 6.03 -33.97
C PHE A 190 -12.89 5.32 -35.24
N THR A 191 -12.53 6.10 -36.25
CA THR A 191 -11.91 5.63 -37.48
C THR A 191 -10.53 5.03 -37.20
N ALA A 192 -10.02 4.17 -38.11
CA ALA A 192 -8.69 3.59 -37.95
C ALA A 192 -7.60 4.68 -37.86
N LYS A 193 -7.72 5.80 -38.60
CA LYS A 193 -6.83 6.97 -38.45
C LYS A 193 -7.00 7.70 -37.11
N PHE A 194 -8.21 7.89 -36.61
CA PHE A 194 -8.43 8.46 -35.28
C PHE A 194 -7.73 7.61 -34.20
N LEU A 195 -7.96 6.29 -34.24
CA LEU A 195 -7.38 5.35 -33.27
C LEU A 195 -5.86 5.25 -33.37
N PHE A 196 -5.30 5.24 -34.58
CA PHE A 196 -3.85 5.26 -34.76
C PHE A 196 -3.21 6.50 -34.11
N TYR A 197 -3.79 7.69 -34.29
CA TYR A 197 -3.28 8.94 -33.70
C TYR A 197 -3.49 9.02 -32.18
N ILE A 198 -4.70 8.72 -31.69
CA ILE A 198 -5.06 8.95 -30.28
C ILE A 198 -4.69 7.77 -29.38
N LYS A 199 -4.86 6.52 -29.85
CA LYS A 199 -4.54 5.32 -29.08
C LYS A 199 -3.08 4.89 -29.30
N THR A 200 -2.75 4.39 -30.48
CA THR A 200 -1.48 3.67 -30.73
C THR A 200 -0.27 4.59 -30.70
N CYS A 201 -0.34 5.78 -31.29
CA CYS A 201 0.77 6.75 -31.21
C CYS A 201 1.00 7.20 -29.75
N SER A 202 -0.06 7.46 -28.98
CA SER A 202 0.05 7.79 -27.54
C SER A 202 0.64 6.63 -26.74
N PHE A 203 0.26 5.38 -27.03
CA PHE A 203 0.79 4.19 -26.37
C PHE A 203 2.28 3.99 -26.68
N TYR A 204 2.67 4.11 -27.96
CA TYR A 204 4.06 3.96 -28.38
C TYR A 204 4.93 5.06 -27.78
N LEU A 205 4.48 6.32 -27.79
CA LEU A 205 5.22 7.41 -27.15
C LEU A 205 5.29 7.23 -25.64
N PHE A 206 4.23 6.79 -24.96
CA PHE A 206 4.31 6.44 -23.54
C PHE A 206 5.38 5.37 -23.28
N ALA A 207 5.34 4.24 -23.99
CA ALA A 207 6.30 3.15 -23.79
C ALA A 207 7.73 3.56 -24.15
N TYR A 208 7.91 4.32 -25.23
CA TYR A 208 9.20 4.81 -25.73
C TYR A 208 9.83 5.87 -24.81
N THR A 209 9.03 6.78 -24.25
CA THR A 209 9.48 7.79 -23.27
C THR A 209 9.70 7.21 -21.87
N TYR A 210 9.10 6.06 -21.57
CA TYR A 210 9.40 5.27 -20.38
C TYR A 210 10.73 4.50 -20.48
N LEU A 211 11.32 4.34 -21.68
CA LEU A 211 12.67 3.77 -21.82
C LEU A 211 13.72 4.71 -21.23
N SER A 212 14.80 4.17 -20.66
CA SER A 212 15.97 4.99 -20.26
C SER A 212 16.86 5.39 -21.44
N ILE A 213 16.24 5.91 -22.51
CA ILE A 213 16.93 6.64 -23.56
C ILE A 213 17.42 7.95 -22.94
N LYS A 214 18.72 8.22 -23.00
CA LYS A 214 19.24 9.56 -22.68
C LYS A 214 18.61 10.54 -23.64
N SER A 215 17.77 11.44 -23.12
CA SER A 215 16.77 12.24 -23.84
C SER A 215 17.28 13.25 -24.88
N SER A 216 18.57 13.22 -25.26
CA SER A 216 19.24 14.20 -26.14
C SER A 216 18.70 14.29 -27.57
N ASN A 217 17.96 13.27 -28.03
CA ASN A 217 17.51 13.13 -29.42
C ASN A 217 15.98 13.12 -29.57
N TYR A 218 15.22 13.26 -28.48
CA TYR A 218 13.75 13.32 -28.56
C TYR A 218 13.29 14.73 -29.03
N PRO A 219 12.23 14.88 -29.84
CA PRO A 219 11.93 16.17 -30.49
C PRO A 219 11.39 17.27 -29.56
N TYR A 220 10.95 16.92 -28.35
CA TYR A 220 10.25 17.80 -27.40
C TYR A 220 10.72 17.56 -25.97
N THR A 221 10.47 18.50 -25.07
CA THR A 221 10.61 18.30 -23.61
C THR A 221 9.29 17.87 -22.97
N ALA A 222 9.35 17.24 -21.80
CA ALA A 222 8.15 16.91 -21.02
C ALA A 222 7.28 18.14 -20.69
N ASP A 223 7.92 19.29 -20.43
CA ASP A 223 7.25 20.56 -20.13
C ASP A 223 6.48 21.09 -21.35
N GLU A 224 7.05 21.02 -22.57
CA GLU A 224 6.35 21.40 -23.81
C GLU A 224 5.16 20.48 -24.10
N MET A 225 5.31 19.17 -23.91
CA MET A 225 4.24 18.20 -24.13
C MET A 225 3.09 18.38 -23.14
N ILE A 226 3.38 18.52 -21.84
CA ILE A 226 2.35 18.78 -20.83
C ILE A 226 1.68 20.14 -21.04
N SER A 227 2.45 21.18 -21.41
CA SER A 227 1.88 22.49 -21.74
C SER A 227 0.88 22.39 -22.90
N TYR A 228 1.20 21.63 -23.95
CA TYR A 228 0.31 21.41 -25.10
C TYR A 228 -0.92 20.56 -24.76
N LEU A 229 -0.77 19.47 -23.99
CA LEU A 229 -1.85 18.51 -23.73
C LEU A 229 -2.79 18.92 -22.60
N SER A 230 -2.35 19.77 -21.67
CA SER A 230 -3.03 20.05 -20.39
C SER A 230 -4.52 20.39 -20.51
N GLU A 231 -4.90 21.36 -21.34
CA GLU A 231 -6.30 21.79 -21.50
C GLU A 231 -7.19 20.66 -22.03
N ASP A 232 -6.79 20.02 -23.12
CA ASP A 232 -7.58 18.95 -23.74
C ASP A 232 -7.69 17.74 -22.80
N TYR A 233 -6.59 17.36 -22.14
CA TYR A 233 -6.58 16.23 -21.20
C TYR A 233 -7.57 16.43 -20.04
N LEU A 234 -7.51 17.60 -19.39
CA LEU A 234 -8.40 17.88 -18.25
C LEU A 234 -9.87 17.90 -18.70
N GLU A 235 -10.19 18.52 -19.84
CA GLU A 235 -11.57 18.56 -20.33
C GLU A 235 -12.08 17.19 -20.81
N ILE A 236 -11.26 16.41 -21.52
CA ILE A 236 -11.61 15.06 -22.00
C ILE A 236 -11.89 14.13 -20.82
N ILE A 237 -11.02 14.12 -19.80
CA ILE A 237 -11.22 13.31 -18.60
C ILE A 237 -12.46 13.77 -17.83
N HIS A 238 -12.65 15.09 -17.66
CA HIS A 238 -13.82 15.64 -17.00
C HIS A 238 -15.12 15.22 -17.71
N VAL A 239 -15.24 15.50 -19.01
CA VAL A 239 -16.42 15.17 -19.83
C VAL A 239 -16.74 13.68 -19.79
N HIS A 240 -15.74 12.81 -19.98
CA HIS A 240 -15.99 11.37 -20.07
C HIS A 240 -16.18 10.67 -18.72
N SER A 241 -15.72 11.26 -17.61
CA SER A 241 -15.99 10.74 -16.26
C SER A 241 -17.48 10.75 -15.86
N TYR A 242 -18.33 11.51 -16.55
CA TYR A 242 -19.78 11.49 -16.36
C TYR A 242 -20.51 10.48 -17.27
N ASN A 243 -19.86 9.93 -18.31
CA ASN A 243 -20.47 9.03 -19.29
C ASN A 243 -19.84 7.63 -19.35
N VAL A 244 -19.06 7.24 -18.33
CA VAL A 244 -18.30 5.96 -18.25
C VAL A 244 -19.16 4.73 -18.58
N MET A 245 -20.42 4.71 -18.16
CA MET A 245 -21.38 3.63 -18.42
C MET A 245 -21.66 3.37 -19.91
N SER A 246 -21.36 4.33 -20.80
CA SER A 246 -21.56 4.23 -22.26
C SER A 246 -20.26 4.13 -23.06
N TRP A 247 -19.11 3.91 -22.43
CA TRP A 247 -17.85 3.75 -23.15
C TRP A 247 -17.82 2.45 -23.97
N ASN A 248 -17.47 2.57 -25.25
CA ASN A 248 -17.08 1.45 -26.10
C ASN A 248 -15.59 1.09 -25.86
N LYS A 249 -15.08 0.06 -26.54
CA LYS A 249 -13.67 -0.37 -26.40
C LYS A 249 -12.71 0.69 -26.95
N GLU A 250 -13.15 1.41 -27.95
CA GLU A 250 -12.39 2.42 -28.69
C GLU A 250 -12.10 3.64 -27.80
N LEU A 251 -13.12 4.17 -27.12
CA LEU A 251 -13.00 5.25 -26.13
C LEU A 251 -12.21 4.81 -24.90
N LEU A 252 -12.47 3.61 -24.38
CA LEU A 252 -11.68 3.02 -23.29
C LEU A 252 -10.18 2.99 -23.64
N GLY A 253 -9.83 2.52 -24.84
CA GLY A 253 -8.46 2.56 -25.34
C GLY A 253 -7.91 3.98 -25.42
N CYS A 254 -8.62 4.90 -26.08
CA CYS A 254 -8.20 6.29 -26.20
C CYS A 254 -7.90 6.94 -24.84
N ILE A 255 -8.78 6.77 -23.84
CA ILE A 255 -8.57 7.31 -22.49
C ILE A 255 -7.40 6.60 -21.79
N ALA A 256 -7.34 5.26 -21.79
CA ALA A 256 -6.28 4.50 -21.12
C ALA A 256 -4.87 4.92 -21.57
N HIS A 257 -4.68 5.06 -22.88
CA HIS A 257 -3.38 5.40 -23.47
C HIS A 257 -3.07 6.90 -23.42
N PHE A 258 -4.08 7.78 -23.36
CA PHE A 258 -3.88 9.22 -23.15
C PHE A 258 -3.53 9.54 -21.69
N VAL A 259 -4.18 8.90 -20.72
CA VAL A 259 -3.77 8.91 -19.29
C VAL A 259 -2.34 8.37 -19.16
N GLY A 260 -2.01 7.28 -19.88
CA GLY A 260 -0.64 6.77 -19.97
C GLY A 260 0.37 7.79 -20.50
N LEU A 261 0.05 8.52 -21.58
CA LEU A 261 0.95 9.52 -22.14
C LEU A 261 1.23 10.69 -21.16
N ILE A 262 0.21 11.17 -20.46
CA ILE A 262 0.38 12.18 -19.39
C ILE A 262 1.21 11.61 -18.24
N TRP A 263 1.01 10.35 -17.86
CA TRP A 263 1.82 9.67 -16.85
C TRP A 263 3.31 9.63 -17.24
N GLY A 264 3.63 9.20 -18.48
CA GLY A 264 5.00 9.17 -18.99
C GLY A 264 5.68 10.55 -18.95
N CYS A 265 4.96 11.61 -19.34
CA CYS A 265 5.48 12.97 -19.25
C CYS A 265 5.69 13.46 -17.80
N CYS A 266 4.92 12.95 -16.83
CA CYS A 266 5.08 13.23 -15.40
C CYS A 266 6.10 12.32 -14.69
N TRP A 267 6.73 11.38 -15.40
CA TRP A 267 7.78 10.48 -14.91
C TRP A 267 9.06 10.58 -15.77
N TRP A 268 9.33 11.75 -16.33
CA TRP A 268 10.41 11.95 -17.31
C TRP A 268 11.82 11.72 -16.71
N ASP A 269 12.66 11.03 -17.48
CA ASP A 269 14.02 10.57 -17.11
C ASP A 269 14.08 9.85 -15.72
N GLY A 270 12.94 9.40 -15.21
CA GLY A 270 12.79 8.71 -13.91
C GLY A 270 13.11 9.56 -12.68
N GLN A 271 13.12 10.90 -12.77
CA GLN A 271 13.46 11.78 -11.63
C GLN A 271 12.58 13.03 -11.44
N GLN A 272 11.91 13.55 -12.49
CA GLN A 272 11.20 14.83 -12.37
C GLN A 272 9.68 14.68 -12.42
N ARG A 273 9.02 15.32 -11.46
CA ARG A 273 7.56 15.42 -11.28
C ARG A 273 7.07 16.88 -11.36
N THR A 274 7.93 17.78 -11.82
CA THR A 274 7.71 19.24 -11.86
C THR A 274 6.53 19.62 -12.76
N GLN A 275 6.27 18.80 -13.77
CA GLN A 275 5.21 18.91 -14.76
C GLN A 275 3.81 18.95 -14.12
N LEU A 276 3.62 18.34 -12.96
CA LEU A 276 2.35 18.41 -12.22
C LEU A 276 2.00 19.83 -11.75
N LYS A 277 2.96 20.77 -11.70
CA LYS A 277 2.67 22.20 -11.46
C LYS A 277 2.20 22.95 -12.70
N ILE A 278 2.52 22.43 -13.89
CA ILE A 278 1.99 22.93 -15.17
C ILE A 278 0.57 22.39 -15.36
N LEU A 279 0.37 21.09 -15.11
CA LEU A 279 -0.93 20.42 -15.25
C LEU A 279 -1.94 20.84 -14.16
N PHE A 280 -1.48 20.99 -12.92
CA PHE A 280 -2.31 21.39 -11.77
C PHE A 280 -1.75 22.66 -11.11
N PRO A 281 -1.97 23.85 -11.71
CA PRO A 281 -1.49 25.13 -11.18
C PRO A 281 -2.28 25.62 -9.95
N LYS A 282 -3.34 24.90 -9.55
CA LYS A 282 -4.21 25.19 -8.39
C LYS A 282 -4.62 23.88 -7.72
N GLU A 283 -4.71 23.88 -6.38
CA GLU A 283 -5.16 22.72 -5.60
C GLU A 283 -6.54 22.23 -6.04
N GLN A 284 -7.49 23.15 -6.28
CA GLN A 284 -8.84 22.79 -6.75
C GLN A 284 -8.82 21.96 -8.04
N THR A 285 -7.98 22.32 -9.02
CA THR A 285 -7.88 21.59 -10.30
C THR A 285 -7.31 20.18 -10.11
N ALA A 286 -6.47 19.95 -9.09
CA ALA A 286 -6.04 18.61 -8.72
C ALA A 286 -7.20 17.83 -8.04
N CYS A 287 -7.98 18.47 -7.17
CA CYS A 287 -9.14 17.85 -6.52
C CYS A 287 -10.23 17.46 -7.54
N ASP A 288 -10.61 18.37 -8.44
CA ASP A 288 -11.61 18.13 -9.49
C ASP A 288 -11.22 16.92 -10.35
N HIS A 289 -9.95 16.90 -10.79
CA HIS A 289 -9.41 15.82 -11.62
C HIS A 289 -9.27 14.48 -10.87
N VAL A 290 -8.95 14.50 -9.58
CA VAL A 290 -8.98 13.29 -8.74
C VAL A 290 -10.41 12.73 -8.67
N GLU A 291 -11.44 13.57 -8.54
CA GLU A 291 -12.82 13.10 -8.57
C GLU A 291 -13.25 12.59 -9.95
N ASP A 292 -12.77 13.20 -11.05
CA ASP A 292 -13.02 12.72 -12.42
C ASP A 292 -12.39 11.33 -12.64
N LEU A 293 -11.11 11.15 -12.27
CA LEU A 293 -10.40 9.87 -12.35
C LEU A 293 -11.04 8.79 -11.46
N ILE A 294 -11.46 9.15 -10.24
CA ILE A 294 -12.16 8.22 -9.34
C ILE A 294 -13.51 7.79 -9.92
N ARG A 295 -14.27 8.71 -10.54
CA ARG A 295 -15.52 8.37 -11.24
C ARG A 295 -15.30 7.38 -12.39
N ILE A 296 -14.15 7.45 -13.08
CA ILE A 296 -13.75 6.48 -14.10
C ILE A 296 -13.45 5.10 -13.50
N ILE A 297 -12.56 5.00 -12.50
CA ILE A 297 -12.17 3.70 -11.93
C ILE A 297 -13.22 3.07 -10.99
N ALA A 298 -14.19 3.86 -10.50
CA ALA A 298 -15.37 3.35 -9.80
C ALA A 298 -16.29 2.49 -10.68
N HIS A 299 -16.15 2.51 -12.01
CA HIS A 299 -16.94 1.67 -12.91
C HIS A 299 -16.55 0.18 -12.78
N THR A 300 -17.28 -0.54 -11.92
CA THR A 300 -17.04 -1.96 -11.57
C THR A 300 -16.68 -2.91 -12.72
N PRO A 301 -17.27 -2.81 -13.93
CA PRO A 301 -16.87 -3.62 -15.07
C PRO A 301 -15.43 -3.42 -15.57
N PHE A 302 -14.73 -2.33 -15.24
CA PHE A 302 -13.31 -2.15 -15.62
C PHE A 302 -12.39 -2.96 -14.72
N TYR A 303 -12.39 -2.75 -13.40
CA TYR A 303 -11.47 -3.49 -12.52
C TYR A 303 -11.75 -5.01 -12.51
N LYS A 304 -13.01 -5.43 -12.69
CA LYS A 304 -13.36 -6.85 -12.89
C LYS A 304 -12.98 -7.45 -14.25
N ARG A 305 -12.52 -6.65 -15.21
CA ARG A 305 -11.94 -7.11 -16.49
C ARG A 305 -10.44 -6.82 -16.60
N THR A 306 -9.78 -6.47 -15.50
CA THR A 306 -8.32 -6.53 -15.43
C THR A 306 -7.86 -7.98 -15.65
N LYS A 307 -6.62 -8.14 -16.14
CA LYS A 307 -5.94 -9.42 -16.31
C LYS A 307 -4.70 -9.44 -15.43
N SER A 308 -4.19 -10.61 -15.07
CA SER A 308 -2.93 -10.74 -14.30
C SER A 308 -1.75 -10.02 -14.95
N VAL A 309 -1.71 -9.98 -16.29
CA VAL A 309 -0.71 -9.30 -17.10
C VAL A 309 -1.31 -8.10 -17.86
N ARG A 310 -0.52 -7.02 -18.00
CA ARG A 310 -0.90 -5.68 -18.53
C ARG A 310 -1.19 -5.66 -20.05
N SER A 311 -2.11 -6.52 -20.47
CA SER A 311 -2.35 -6.94 -21.85
C SER A 311 -3.65 -6.41 -22.47
N ASN A 312 -4.49 -5.71 -21.71
CA ASN A 312 -5.74 -5.10 -22.17
C ASN A 312 -5.95 -3.69 -21.61
N ASP A 313 -6.75 -2.91 -22.33
CA ASP A 313 -6.94 -1.48 -22.08
C ASP A 313 -7.57 -1.20 -20.69
N GLU A 314 -8.38 -2.11 -20.12
CA GLU A 314 -8.85 -1.97 -18.72
C GLU A 314 -7.71 -2.04 -17.68
N THR A 315 -6.73 -2.93 -17.87
CA THR A 315 -5.59 -3.07 -16.94
C THR A 315 -4.65 -1.87 -17.08
N ILE A 316 -4.46 -1.38 -18.32
CA ILE A 316 -3.68 -0.17 -18.61
C ILE A 316 -4.33 1.05 -17.96
N LEU A 317 -5.64 1.25 -18.14
CA LEU A 317 -6.38 2.36 -17.51
C LEU A 317 -6.23 2.35 -15.99
N MET A 318 -6.35 1.19 -15.35
CA MET A 318 -6.28 1.07 -13.89
C MET A 318 -4.88 1.42 -13.37
N ASP A 319 -3.83 0.87 -13.99
CA ASP A 319 -2.43 1.15 -13.69
C ASP A 319 -2.09 2.64 -13.88
N THR A 320 -2.33 3.22 -15.06
CA THR A 320 -1.96 4.61 -15.34
C THR A 320 -2.76 5.60 -14.50
N THR A 321 -4.02 5.29 -14.18
CA THR A 321 -4.85 6.14 -13.31
C THR A 321 -4.34 6.12 -11.88
N LEU A 322 -4.06 4.95 -11.30
CA LEU A 322 -3.53 4.84 -9.93
C LEU A 322 -2.15 5.49 -9.80
N MET A 323 -1.29 5.35 -10.81
CA MET A 323 0.03 5.98 -10.86
C MET A 323 -0.06 7.52 -10.91
N ILE A 324 -0.97 8.09 -11.71
CA ILE A 324 -1.23 9.54 -11.68
C ILE A 324 -1.77 9.98 -10.33
N LEU A 325 -2.78 9.30 -9.78
CA LEU A 325 -3.34 9.61 -8.45
C LEU A 325 -2.26 9.58 -7.37
N PHE A 326 -1.36 8.60 -7.40
CA PHE A 326 -0.25 8.46 -6.46
C PHE A 326 0.74 9.63 -6.53
N VAL A 327 1.13 10.05 -7.74
CA VAL A 327 2.09 11.14 -7.89
C VAL A 327 1.45 12.52 -7.66
N ILE A 328 0.14 12.69 -7.88
CA ILE A 328 -0.61 13.85 -7.38
C ILE A 328 -0.58 13.88 -5.84
N VAL A 329 -0.93 12.78 -5.16
CA VAL A 329 -0.90 12.69 -3.68
C VAL A 329 0.51 12.96 -3.10
N GLN A 330 1.57 12.51 -3.79
CA GLN A 330 2.95 12.75 -3.37
C GLN A 330 3.50 14.15 -3.73
N THR A 331 2.72 15.04 -4.36
CA THR A 331 3.21 16.38 -4.79
C THR A 331 2.26 17.55 -4.50
N GLN A 332 0.96 17.30 -4.37
CA GLN A 332 -0.08 18.29 -4.08
C GLN A 332 -0.61 18.09 -2.65
N ASN A 333 -1.05 19.16 -1.98
CA ASN A 333 -1.46 19.14 -0.56
C ASN A 333 -2.86 18.53 -0.33
N ILE A 334 -3.24 17.49 -1.07
CA ILE A 334 -4.63 17.01 -1.16
C ILE A 334 -4.93 15.73 -0.38
N ASN A 335 -4.01 15.23 0.45
CA ASN A 335 -4.22 14.01 1.25
C ASN A 335 -5.44 14.14 2.20
N TRP A 336 -5.90 15.37 2.49
CA TRP A 336 -7.15 15.63 3.20
C TRP A 336 -8.39 15.12 2.43
N LEU A 337 -8.40 15.21 1.10
CA LEU A 337 -9.51 14.80 0.24
C LEU A 337 -9.77 13.30 0.40
N PHE A 338 -8.74 12.48 0.21
CA PHE A 338 -8.76 11.02 0.37
C PHE A 338 -9.12 10.56 1.80
N ARG A 339 -8.83 11.38 2.83
CA ARG A 339 -9.21 11.11 4.22
C ARG A 339 -10.67 11.48 4.52
N SER A 340 -11.19 12.51 3.86
CA SER A 340 -12.55 13.04 4.08
C SER A 340 -13.63 12.36 3.22
N ASN A 341 -13.28 11.94 2.00
CA ASN A 341 -14.21 11.40 1.03
C ASN A 341 -14.14 9.87 1.03
N THR A 342 -15.13 9.23 1.66
CA THR A 342 -15.19 7.77 1.76
C THR A 342 -15.31 7.11 0.40
N THR A 343 -16.04 7.70 -0.56
CA THR A 343 -16.20 7.16 -1.91
C THR A 343 -14.85 7.02 -2.62
N ILE A 344 -13.97 8.03 -2.52
CA ILE A 344 -12.61 7.95 -3.09
C ILE A 344 -11.84 6.77 -2.49
N ARG A 345 -11.77 6.69 -1.15
CA ARG A 345 -11.06 5.63 -0.44
C ARG A 345 -11.63 4.24 -0.78
N ASP A 346 -12.94 4.09 -0.69
CA ASP A 346 -13.64 2.80 -0.81
C ASP A 346 -13.62 2.30 -2.27
N THR A 347 -13.57 3.20 -3.26
CA THR A 347 -13.26 2.87 -4.66
C THR A 347 -11.85 2.30 -4.80
N ILE A 348 -10.81 2.98 -4.27
CA ILE A 348 -9.43 2.50 -4.40
C ILE A 348 -9.24 1.17 -3.65
N ILE A 349 -9.89 0.99 -2.49
CA ILE A 349 -9.93 -0.32 -1.80
C ILE A 349 -10.59 -1.38 -2.69
N SER A 350 -11.77 -1.10 -3.27
CA SER A 350 -12.43 -2.09 -4.16
C SER A 350 -11.59 -2.44 -5.38
N VAL A 351 -10.78 -1.53 -5.93
CA VAL A 351 -9.82 -1.85 -6.99
C VAL A 351 -8.69 -2.73 -6.46
N SER A 352 -8.09 -2.36 -5.31
CA SER A 352 -6.94 -3.05 -4.69
C SER A 352 -7.27 -4.45 -4.16
N GLU A 353 -8.54 -4.71 -3.84
CA GLU A 353 -9.05 -6.03 -3.38
C GLU A 353 -9.63 -6.89 -4.53
N THR A 354 -9.90 -6.33 -5.73
CA THR A 354 -10.62 -7.04 -6.82
C THR A 354 -9.86 -7.17 -8.14
N ALA A 355 -8.85 -6.34 -8.41
CA ALA A 355 -8.09 -6.45 -9.66
C ALA A 355 -7.22 -7.72 -9.70
N LEU A 356 -7.01 -8.27 -10.89
CA LEU A 356 -6.23 -9.51 -11.09
C LEU A 356 -4.71 -9.27 -11.23
N ASN A 357 -4.27 -8.02 -11.38
CA ASN A 357 -2.87 -7.66 -11.59
C ASN A 357 -2.22 -7.17 -10.29
N ASP A 358 -1.13 -7.80 -9.87
CA ASP A 358 -0.46 -7.46 -8.62
C ASP A 358 0.17 -6.05 -8.62
N GLU A 359 0.62 -5.51 -9.78
CA GLU A 359 1.12 -4.11 -9.88
C GLU A 359 0.00 -3.09 -9.58
N VAL A 360 -1.18 -3.26 -10.19
CA VAL A 360 -2.38 -2.44 -9.95
C VAL A 360 -2.81 -2.51 -8.48
N CYS A 361 -2.89 -3.72 -7.91
CA CYS A 361 -3.28 -3.90 -6.52
C CYS A 361 -2.28 -3.25 -5.56
N LEU A 362 -0.99 -3.48 -5.76
CA LEU A 362 0.07 -2.87 -4.95
C LEU A 362 0.08 -1.34 -5.08
N CYS A 363 -0.06 -0.79 -6.29
CA CYS A 363 -0.15 0.65 -6.52
C CYS A 363 -1.33 1.27 -5.75
N GLY A 364 -2.50 0.61 -5.75
CA GLY A 364 -3.66 1.01 -4.97
C GLY A 364 -3.41 1.00 -3.45
N TYR A 365 -2.75 -0.03 -2.92
CA TYR A 365 -2.35 -0.05 -1.50
C TYR A 365 -1.28 1.00 -1.16
N CYS A 366 -0.30 1.26 -2.03
CA CYS A 366 0.69 2.33 -1.83
C CYS A 366 0.04 3.73 -1.84
N LEU A 367 -0.92 3.96 -2.74
CA LEU A 367 -1.74 5.18 -2.79
C LEU A 367 -2.56 5.37 -1.51
N LEU A 368 -3.27 4.34 -1.06
CA LEU A 368 -3.96 4.35 0.24
C LEU A 368 -2.97 4.55 1.40
N GLY A 369 -1.77 3.98 1.29
CA GLY A 369 -0.66 4.18 2.20
C GLY A 369 -0.29 5.66 2.39
N GLU A 370 0.16 6.33 1.32
CA GLU A 370 0.58 7.74 1.37
C GLU A 370 -0.59 8.68 1.72
N ALA A 371 -1.77 8.42 1.16
CA ALA A 371 -2.91 9.31 1.33
C ALA A 371 -3.51 9.24 2.74
N LEU A 372 -3.72 8.05 3.32
CA LEU A 372 -4.49 7.87 4.55
C LEU A 372 -3.70 8.14 5.84
N GLY A 373 -4.44 8.26 6.94
CA GLY A 373 -3.89 8.18 8.29
C GLY A 373 -3.47 6.75 8.64
N ASP A 374 -2.68 6.61 9.71
CA ASP A 374 -2.20 5.30 10.19
C ASP A 374 -3.31 4.43 10.82
N ASP A 375 -4.49 5.00 11.05
CA ASP A 375 -5.73 4.33 11.41
C ASP A 375 -6.23 3.48 10.24
N LEU A 376 -6.66 4.15 9.16
CA LEU A 376 -7.22 3.48 7.99
C LEU A 376 -6.17 2.68 7.22
N ARG A 377 -4.87 2.99 7.36
CA ARG A 377 -3.77 2.18 6.77
C ARG A 377 -3.60 0.82 7.44
N LYS A 378 -3.94 0.67 8.73
CA LYS A 378 -3.88 -0.63 9.41
C LYS A 378 -5.06 -1.53 9.05
N ASP A 379 -6.22 -0.95 8.75
CA ASP A 379 -7.41 -1.69 8.31
C ASP A 379 -7.30 -2.21 6.86
N LEU A 380 -6.25 -1.83 6.11
CA LEU A 380 -5.98 -2.35 4.76
C LEU A 380 -5.64 -3.85 4.81
N LYS A 381 -6.45 -4.66 4.12
CA LYS A 381 -6.29 -6.13 4.04
C LYS A 381 -5.31 -6.52 2.94
N ILE A 382 -4.06 -6.09 3.09
CA ILE A 382 -3.00 -6.41 2.13
C ILE A 382 -2.71 -7.91 2.21
N ALA A 383 -3.00 -8.62 1.11
CA ALA A 383 -2.88 -10.06 1.01
C ALA A 383 -1.42 -10.54 0.87
N ASP A 384 -1.19 -11.80 1.24
CA ASP A 384 0.13 -12.43 1.22
C ASP A 384 0.80 -12.41 -0.17
N ASN A 385 0.05 -12.63 -1.26
CA ASN A 385 0.59 -12.58 -2.63
C ASN A 385 1.05 -11.17 -3.02
N ILE A 386 0.31 -10.13 -2.61
CA ILE A 386 0.67 -8.72 -2.89
C ILE A 386 1.94 -8.34 -2.10
N SER A 387 2.04 -8.82 -0.86
CA SER A 387 3.23 -8.65 -0.02
C SER A 387 4.45 -9.36 -0.62
N ASP A 388 4.28 -10.61 -1.07
CA ASP A 388 5.31 -11.40 -1.74
C ASP A 388 5.74 -10.77 -3.08
N TYR A 389 4.79 -10.23 -3.85
CA TYR A 389 5.07 -9.51 -5.08
C TYR A 389 5.87 -8.22 -4.83
N PHE A 390 5.56 -7.48 -3.76
CA PHE A 390 6.36 -6.31 -3.39
C PHE A 390 7.79 -6.70 -2.96
N PHE A 391 7.95 -7.80 -2.20
CA PHE A 391 9.28 -8.34 -1.90
C PHE A 391 10.03 -8.77 -3.16
N TYR A 392 9.34 -9.32 -4.17
CA TYR A 392 9.93 -9.66 -5.46
C TYR A 392 10.42 -8.40 -6.20
N MET A 393 9.60 -7.35 -6.32
CA MET A 393 10.03 -6.07 -6.94
C MET A 393 11.27 -5.47 -6.26
N ILE A 394 11.29 -5.45 -4.93
CA ILE A 394 12.41 -4.92 -4.14
C ILE A 394 13.68 -5.78 -4.31
N GLN A 395 13.53 -7.11 -4.33
CA GLN A 395 14.64 -8.04 -4.50
C GLN A 395 15.23 -7.99 -5.93
N GLU A 396 14.38 -7.91 -6.96
CA GLU A 396 14.81 -7.71 -8.34
C GLU A 396 15.48 -6.36 -8.56
N ALA A 397 15.04 -5.31 -7.85
CA ALA A 397 15.71 -4.02 -7.90
C ALA A 397 17.13 -4.09 -7.32
N TRP A 398 17.34 -4.85 -6.24
CA TRP A 398 18.61 -4.99 -5.53
C TRP A 398 19.62 -5.92 -6.21
N ASN A 399 19.15 -7.03 -6.76
CA ASN A 399 19.98 -7.96 -7.54
C ASN A 399 20.56 -7.32 -8.82
N ASN A 400 20.09 -6.12 -9.18
CA ASN A 400 20.33 -5.48 -10.45
C ASN A 400 21.38 -4.37 -10.36
N SER A 401 22.35 -4.39 -11.27
CA SER A 401 23.48 -3.44 -11.30
C SER A 401 23.12 -1.96 -11.42
N SER A 402 21.87 -1.62 -11.73
CA SER A 402 21.38 -0.23 -11.76
C SER A 402 20.46 0.15 -10.59
N ASN A 403 20.25 -0.70 -9.58
CA ASN A 403 19.37 -0.46 -8.42
C ASN A 403 17.94 0.04 -8.80
N LYS A 404 17.28 -0.64 -9.75
CA LYS A 404 15.90 -0.35 -10.18
C LYS A 404 15.09 -1.63 -10.49
N TYR A 405 13.78 -1.63 -10.25
CA TYR A 405 12.81 -2.55 -10.87
C TYR A 405 12.14 -1.85 -12.06
N LYS A 406 12.05 -2.49 -13.24
CA LYS A 406 11.67 -1.82 -14.51
C LYS A 406 12.47 -0.50 -14.65
N GLN A 407 11.83 0.68 -14.50
CA GLN A 407 12.50 1.99 -14.37
C GLN A 407 12.31 2.69 -13.01
N ILE A 408 11.65 2.06 -12.05
CA ILE A 408 11.43 2.56 -10.68
C ILE A 408 12.71 2.32 -9.86
N PRO A 409 13.42 3.37 -9.39
CA PRO A 409 14.59 3.20 -8.53
C PRO A 409 14.24 2.56 -7.18
N ILE A 410 15.14 1.74 -6.65
CA ILE A 410 14.94 1.00 -5.39
C ILE A 410 14.58 1.93 -4.22
N GLU A 411 15.06 3.17 -4.22
CA GLU A 411 14.78 4.17 -3.18
C GLU A 411 13.29 4.53 -3.09
N TYR A 412 12.56 4.55 -4.21
CA TYR A 412 11.10 4.74 -4.21
C TYR A 412 10.40 3.49 -3.67
N LEU A 413 10.79 2.29 -4.12
CA LEU A 413 10.22 1.03 -3.61
C LEU A 413 10.42 0.88 -2.09
N LEU A 414 11.58 1.28 -1.57
CA LEU A 414 11.89 1.28 -0.14
C LEU A 414 11.10 2.34 0.62
N LYS A 415 10.86 3.53 0.05
CA LYS A 415 9.98 4.56 0.64
C LYS A 415 8.53 4.06 0.71
N ASP A 416 8.04 3.46 -0.36
CA ASP A 416 6.67 2.95 -0.43
C ASP A 416 6.50 1.73 0.52
N PHE A 417 7.53 0.89 0.64
CA PHE A 417 7.57 -0.17 1.65
C PHE A 417 7.64 0.38 3.08
N GLN A 418 8.38 1.46 3.34
CA GLN A 418 8.42 2.12 4.66
C GLN A 418 7.01 2.54 5.11
N ILE A 419 6.20 3.10 4.21
CA ILE A 419 4.80 3.50 4.47
C ILE A 419 3.94 2.29 4.85
N LEU A 420 4.06 1.18 4.12
CA LEU A 420 3.26 -0.03 4.31
C LEU A 420 3.79 -0.98 5.40
N SER A 421 5.08 -0.91 5.78
CA SER A 421 5.71 -1.71 6.85
C SER A 421 5.12 -1.49 8.25
N LYS A 422 4.22 -0.50 8.38
CA LYS A 422 3.41 -0.21 9.57
C LYS A 422 2.10 -1.00 9.67
N ASN A 423 1.68 -1.66 8.58
CA ASN A 423 0.51 -2.54 8.55
C ASN A 423 0.90 -3.93 9.10
N ASP A 424 0.08 -4.47 9.99
CA ASP A 424 0.44 -5.68 10.76
C ASP A 424 0.47 -6.96 9.90
N SER A 425 -0.26 -7.03 8.77
CA SER A 425 -0.14 -8.19 7.86
C SER A 425 1.21 -8.22 7.18
N ILE A 426 1.73 -7.07 6.73
CA ILE A 426 3.07 -6.95 6.16
C ILE A 426 4.15 -7.22 7.21
N GLN A 427 3.96 -6.82 8.48
CA GLN A 427 4.89 -7.21 9.55
C GLN A 427 4.92 -8.73 9.72
N GLN A 428 3.76 -9.38 9.82
CA GLN A 428 3.70 -10.84 9.99
C GLN A 428 4.20 -11.61 8.76
N ARG A 429 3.92 -11.12 7.54
CA ARG A 429 4.47 -11.70 6.30
C ARG A 429 5.98 -11.51 6.19
N THR A 430 6.53 -10.37 6.62
CA THR A 430 7.98 -10.16 6.65
C THR A 430 8.66 -11.14 7.63
N ALA A 431 8.01 -11.43 8.76
CA ALA A 431 8.49 -12.41 9.73
C ALA A 431 8.46 -13.84 9.17
N SER A 432 7.35 -14.28 8.56
CA SER A 432 7.18 -15.65 8.08
C SER A 432 7.96 -15.96 6.80
N SER A 433 8.08 -15.00 5.88
CA SER A 433 8.78 -15.14 4.59
C SER A 433 10.31 -15.08 4.69
N SER A 434 10.88 -14.86 5.89
CA SER A 434 12.32 -14.68 6.13
C SER A 434 12.98 -13.50 5.37
N LYS A 435 12.20 -12.59 4.76
CA LYS A 435 12.70 -11.45 3.96
C LYS A 435 13.46 -10.39 4.78
N LEU A 436 13.43 -10.48 6.11
CA LEU A 436 14.17 -9.61 7.02
C LEU A 436 15.69 -9.59 6.76
N SER A 437 16.27 -10.71 6.31
CA SER A 437 17.70 -10.81 5.96
C SER A 437 18.09 -9.88 4.80
N LEU A 438 17.24 -9.79 3.78
CA LEU A 438 17.42 -8.92 2.61
C LEU A 438 17.45 -7.43 3.02
N PHE A 439 16.56 -7.01 3.93
CA PHE A 439 16.59 -5.65 4.48
C PHE A 439 17.85 -5.40 5.34
N ILE A 440 18.32 -6.39 6.10
CA ILE A 440 19.58 -6.27 6.85
C ILE A 440 20.76 -6.05 5.90
N GLU A 441 20.81 -6.73 4.75
CA GLU A 441 21.84 -6.56 3.72
C GLU A 441 21.76 -5.18 3.05
N MET A 442 20.56 -4.78 2.60
CA MET A 442 20.32 -3.45 2.00
C MET A 442 20.69 -2.29 2.93
N SER A 443 20.64 -2.49 4.26
CA SER A 443 20.99 -1.46 5.25
C SER A 443 22.44 -0.97 5.19
N ASP A 444 23.35 -1.65 4.49
CA ASP A 444 24.71 -1.15 4.21
C ASP A 444 24.78 -0.14 3.05
N GLN A 445 23.79 -0.11 2.15
CA GLN A 445 23.75 0.82 1.02
C GLN A 445 22.63 1.87 1.12
N HIS A 446 21.48 1.53 1.71
CA HIS A 446 20.29 2.39 1.76
C HIS A 446 19.88 2.72 3.20
N PRO A 447 20.18 3.94 3.73
CA PRO A 447 19.90 4.30 5.12
C PRO A 447 18.43 4.25 5.52
N ILE A 448 17.49 4.47 4.59
CA ILE A 448 16.03 4.36 4.79
C ILE A 448 15.60 2.98 5.31
N VAL A 449 16.40 1.94 5.06
CA VAL A 449 16.10 0.58 5.53
C VAL A 449 16.20 0.46 7.05
N TYR A 450 16.91 1.37 7.73
CA TYR A 450 16.83 1.45 9.20
C TYR A 450 15.47 1.97 9.69
N ASP A 451 14.78 2.82 8.94
CA ASP A 451 13.41 3.23 9.28
C ASP A 451 12.42 2.08 9.06
N ILE A 452 12.62 1.29 8.00
CA ILE A 452 11.86 0.07 7.72
C ILE A 452 12.06 -0.96 8.84
N ILE A 453 13.32 -1.31 9.17
CA ILE A 453 13.63 -2.27 10.24
C ILE A 453 13.11 -1.76 11.60
N TRP A 454 13.10 -0.45 11.85
CA TRP A 454 12.50 0.10 13.07
C TRP A 454 10.98 -0.10 13.10
N ALA A 455 10.26 0.22 12.01
CA ALA A 455 8.83 -0.01 11.91
C ALA A 455 8.47 -1.50 12.07
N LEU A 456 9.23 -2.39 11.42
CA LEU A 456 9.09 -3.85 11.52
C LEU A 456 9.39 -4.39 12.94
N SER A 457 10.38 -3.83 13.66
CA SER A 457 10.81 -4.31 14.99
C SER A 457 9.78 -4.13 16.12
N PHE A 458 8.58 -3.58 15.82
CA PHE A 458 7.45 -3.62 16.73
C PHE A 458 6.69 -4.98 16.71
N ASN A 459 6.99 -5.87 15.76
CA ASN A 459 6.52 -7.26 15.75
C ASN A 459 7.49 -8.18 16.54
N HIS A 460 6.94 -9.04 17.42
CA HIS A 460 7.75 -9.86 18.31
C HIS A 460 8.59 -10.94 17.60
N ASP A 461 8.09 -11.56 16.54
CA ASP A 461 8.83 -12.57 15.77
C ASP A 461 10.05 -11.93 15.09
N ILE A 462 9.85 -10.74 14.50
CA ILE A 462 10.94 -9.93 13.94
C ILE A 462 11.97 -9.56 15.01
N GLN A 463 11.55 -9.18 16.22
CA GLN A 463 12.52 -8.92 17.30
C GLN A 463 13.35 -10.16 17.65
N GLN A 464 12.76 -11.37 17.67
CA GLN A 464 13.51 -12.60 17.93
C GLN A 464 14.52 -12.90 16.82
N GLN A 465 14.13 -12.72 15.56
CA GLN A 465 15.03 -12.87 14.40
C GLN A 465 16.18 -11.84 14.45
N LEU A 466 15.90 -10.57 14.76
CA LEU A 466 16.91 -9.52 14.90
C LEU A 466 17.88 -9.79 16.06
N ARG A 467 17.38 -10.17 17.25
CA ARG A 467 18.21 -10.54 18.42
C ARG A 467 19.12 -11.73 18.11
N SER A 468 18.66 -12.67 17.28
CA SER A 468 19.44 -13.85 16.85
C SER A 468 20.58 -13.53 15.88
N ASN A 469 20.51 -12.39 15.17
CA ASN A 469 21.56 -11.96 14.24
C ASN A 469 22.67 -11.18 14.97
N SER A 470 23.65 -11.90 15.52
CA SER A 470 24.79 -11.35 16.27
C SER A 470 25.64 -10.35 15.49
N LEU A 471 25.76 -10.50 14.16
CA LEU A 471 26.45 -9.56 13.29
C LEU A 471 25.69 -8.23 13.19
N PHE A 472 24.38 -8.28 12.97
CA PHE A 472 23.52 -7.08 12.90
C PHE A 472 23.44 -6.36 14.26
N MET A 473 23.33 -7.10 15.37
CA MET A 473 23.36 -6.51 16.72
C MET A 473 24.70 -5.80 17.01
N SER A 474 25.81 -6.38 16.57
CA SER A 474 27.15 -5.78 16.67
C SER A 474 27.30 -4.53 15.79
N LYS A 475 26.74 -4.57 14.57
CA LYS A 475 26.67 -3.44 13.62
C LYS A 475 25.87 -2.27 14.23
N LEU A 476 24.66 -2.54 14.75
CA LEU A 476 23.80 -1.55 15.41
C LEU A 476 24.50 -0.89 16.60
N SER A 477 25.06 -1.69 17.52
CA SER A 477 25.69 -1.19 18.75
C SER A 477 26.90 -0.28 18.49
N ARG A 478 27.59 -0.47 17.36
CA ARG A 478 28.66 0.41 16.89
C ARG A 478 28.13 1.67 16.20
N LEU A 479 27.11 1.53 15.34
CA LEU A 479 26.57 2.64 14.56
C LEU A 479 25.83 3.68 15.41
N ALA A 480 25.03 3.25 16.38
CA ALA A 480 24.23 4.17 17.20
C ALA A 480 25.06 5.33 17.84
N PRO A 481 26.19 5.09 18.54
CA PRO A 481 27.01 6.17 19.08
C PRO A 481 27.90 6.90 18.04
N GLN A 482 28.16 6.31 16.86
CA GLN A 482 29.15 6.82 15.90
C GLN A 482 28.54 7.47 14.65
N CYS A 483 27.24 7.32 14.40
CA CYS A 483 26.62 7.79 13.16
C CYS A 483 26.40 9.31 13.14
N HIS A 484 26.99 9.99 12.16
CA HIS A 484 26.78 11.42 11.91
C HIS A 484 25.40 11.72 11.31
N ASN A 485 24.87 10.85 10.45
CA ASN A 485 23.51 10.99 9.88
C ASN A 485 22.49 10.89 11.02
N GLU A 486 21.76 11.98 11.25
CA GLU A 486 20.84 12.09 12.38
C GLU A 486 19.67 11.11 12.27
N GLN A 487 19.04 10.96 11.11
CA GLN A 487 17.89 10.06 10.93
C GLN A 487 18.31 8.59 11.09
N MET A 488 19.47 8.22 10.55
CA MET A 488 20.02 6.87 10.73
C MET A 488 20.41 6.61 12.19
N ARG A 489 21.00 7.60 12.90
CA ARG A 489 21.25 7.51 14.34
C ARG A 489 19.96 7.39 15.15
N LYS A 490 18.94 8.16 14.77
CA LYS A 490 17.58 8.17 15.31
C LYS A 490 16.97 6.76 15.27
N SER A 491 16.93 6.14 14.09
CA SER A 491 16.28 4.83 13.89
C SER A 491 17.13 3.66 14.36
N THR A 492 18.47 3.74 14.35
CA THR A 492 19.33 2.69 14.94
C THR A 492 19.20 2.60 16.47
N HIS A 493 19.05 3.73 17.18
CA HIS A 493 18.70 3.69 18.61
C HIS A 493 17.27 3.14 18.82
N GLY A 494 16.31 3.50 17.97
CA GLY A 494 14.94 2.99 18.04
C GLY A 494 14.84 1.47 17.85
N ILE A 495 15.65 0.89 16.94
CA ILE A 495 15.78 -0.56 16.80
C ILE A 495 16.41 -1.17 18.05
N LEU A 496 17.57 -0.66 18.51
CA LEU A 496 18.24 -1.18 19.71
C LEU A 496 17.30 -1.18 20.92
N TRP A 497 16.50 -0.13 21.08
CA TRP A 497 15.45 -0.02 22.07
C TRP A 497 14.42 -1.16 21.95
N ASN A 498 13.76 -1.31 20.78
CA ASN A 498 12.80 -2.39 20.55
C ASN A 498 13.40 -3.82 20.71
N LEU A 499 14.74 -3.95 20.68
CA LEU A 499 15.46 -5.21 20.87
C LEU A 499 16.02 -5.42 22.27
N GLU A 500 16.01 -4.44 23.17
CA GLU A 500 16.26 -4.69 24.59
C GLU A 500 15.15 -5.56 25.19
N ILE A 501 15.50 -6.32 26.23
CA ILE A 501 14.54 -7.16 26.98
C ILE A 501 14.18 -6.49 28.32
N ASN A 502 15.12 -5.74 28.91
CA ASN A 502 14.97 -5.13 30.25
C ASN A 502 15.45 -3.66 30.26
N HIS A 503 14.61 -2.72 29.81
CA HIS A 503 14.86 -1.28 29.97
C HIS A 503 15.01 -0.82 31.44
N GLN A 504 14.57 -1.65 32.40
CA GLN A 504 14.53 -1.33 33.83
C GLN A 504 15.90 -0.97 34.44
N HIS A 505 17.01 -1.40 33.85
CA HIS A 505 18.35 -1.24 34.42
C HIS A 505 19.13 0.00 33.96
N ARG A 506 18.72 0.71 32.91
CA ARG A 506 19.41 1.96 32.48
C ARG A 506 19.20 3.11 33.48
N SER A 507 18.09 3.11 34.22
CA SER A 507 17.61 4.25 35.02
C SER A 507 18.23 4.42 36.42
N ILE A 508 19.49 4.03 36.63
CA ILE A 508 20.24 4.31 37.89
C ILE A 508 21.69 4.76 37.61
N SER A 509 21.89 5.72 36.71
CA SER A 509 23.12 6.52 36.70
C SER A 509 23.13 7.43 37.96
N GLN A 510 24.18 7.32 38.77
CA GLN A 510 24.24 7.97 40.09
C GLN A 510 24.55 9.46 39.95
N ASN A 511 23.52 10.32 39.96
CA ASN A 511 23.69 11.74 40.26
C ASN A 511 22.48 12.29 41.05
N THR A 512 22.68 12.54 42.34
CA THR A 512 21.60 12.78 43.31
C THR A 512 21.17 14.25 43.38
N ASN A 513 20.54 14.74 42.31
CA ASN A 513 19.72 15.95 42.31
C ASN A 513 18.46 15.69 41.48
N ARG A 514 17.45 15.03 42.08
CA ARG A 514 16.19 14.66 41.41
C ARG A 514 15.27 15.87 41.24
N ASN A 515 15.51 16.68 40.22
CA ASN A 515 14.46 17.50 39.62
C ASN A 515 13.47 16.56 38.90
N THR A 516 12.49 16.03 39.63
CA THR A 516 11.33 15.37 39.01
C THR A 516 10.46 16.38 38.27
N PHE A 517 9.67 15.90 37.33
CA PHE A 517 8.62 16.66 36.66
C PHE A 517 7.27 16.11 37.13
N HIS A 518 6.27 16.98 37.28
CA HIS A 518 4.91 16.53 37.56
C HIS A 518 4.27 15.96 36.28
N ILE A 519 4.64 16.53 35.13
CA ILE A 519 4.04 16.24 33.82
C ILE A 519 5.14 16.19 32.75
N MET A 520 5.15 15.14 31.93
CA MET A 520 5.75 15.16 30.59
C MET A 520 4.65 15.30 29.54
N ILE A 521 4.84 16.19 28.56
CA ILE A 521 3.98 16.28 27.37
C ILE A 521 4.65 15.49 26.24
N SER A 522 4.10 14.33 25.92
CA SER A 522 4.47 13.55 24.75
C SER A 522 3.59 13.97 23.57
N TYR A 523 4.22 14.42 22.48
CA TYR A 523 3.52 15.04 21.35
C TYR A 523 4.31 14.91 20.04
N SER A 524 3.62 15.03 18.90
CA SER A 524 4.29 15.12 17.59
C SER A 524 4.64 16.56 17.26
N HIS A 525 5.83 16.82 16.71
CA HIS A 525 6.27 18.18 16.41
C HIS A 525 5.37 18.93 15.39
N GLN A 526 4.50 18.25 14.63
CA GLN A 526 3.48 18.91 13.79
C GLN A 526 2.47 19.71 14.64
N GLU A 527 2.21 19.29 15.88
CA GLU A 527 1.30 19.95 16.82
C GLU A 527 2.03 20.94 17.76
N LYS A 528 3.30 21.30 17.49
CA LYS A 528 4.18 22.12 18.38
C LYS A 528 3.56 23.45 18.83
N VAL A 529 2.72 24.10 18.02
CA VAL A 529 2.07 25.37 18.41
C VAL A 529 1.08 25.15 19.57
N LEU A 530 0.20 24.16 19.46
CA LEU A 530 -0.84 23.88 20.46
C LEU A 530 -0.24 23.22 21.71
N CYS A 531 0.73 22.32 21.53
CA CYS A 531 1.44 21.68 22.64
C CYS A 531 2.33 22.67 23.41
N LYS A 532 2.83 23.75 22.76
CA LYS A 532 3.48 24.86 23.47
C LYS A 532 2.48 25.67 24.31
N GLN A 533 1.30 26.00 23.78
CA GLN A 533 0.26 26.70 24.57
C GLN A 533 -0.14 25.88 25.80
N LEU A 534 -0.26 24.56 25.66
CA LEU A 534 -0.49 23.62 26.76
C LEU A 534 0.65 23.67 27.80
N TYR A 535 1.91 23.63 27.36
CA TYR A 535 3.09 23.75 28.23
C TYR A 535 3.11 25.07 29.00
N ASP A 536 2.90 26.20 28.31
CA ASP A 536 2.94 27.54 28.90
C ASP A 536 1.86 27.70 29.98
N GLU A 537 0.64 27.23 29.73
CA GLU A 537 -0.48 27.33 30.69
C GLU A 537 -0.34 26.33 31.86
N LEU A 538 0.13 25.10 31.64
CA LEU A 538 0.40 24.17 32.75
C LEU A 538 1.53 24.68 33.66
N THR A 539 2.59 25.24 33.09
CA THR A 539 3.70 25.83 33.85
C THR A 539 3.24 27.05 34.66
N LYS A 540 2.39 27.90 34.06
CA LYS A 540 1.72 29.03 34.72
C LYS A 540 0.79 28.61 35.87
N ASN A 541 0.21 27.41 35.81
CA ASN A 541 -0.56 26.79 36.90
C ASN A 541 0.31 26.05 37.95
N GLY A 542 1.64 26.18 37.89
CA GLY A 542 2.58 25.69 38.92
C GLY A 542 3.07 24.25 38.71
N TYR A 543 2.74 23.61 37.59
CA TYR A 543 3.29 22.29 37.27
C TYR A 543 4.74 22.40 36.80
N ARG A 544 5.62 21.50 37.28
CA ARG A 544 6.94 21.27 36.68
C ARG A 544 6.73 20.42 35.43
N VAL A 545 6.65 21.06 34.26
CA VAL A 545 6.38 20.40 32.98
C VAL A 545 7.68 20.15 32.21
N TRP A 546 7.78 18.99 31.59
CA TRP A 546 8.80 18.64 30.60
C TRP A 546 8.18 18.46 29.21
N ILE A 547 8.87 18.93 28.17
CA ILE A 547 8.52 18.76 26.75
C ILE A 547 9.78 18.92 25.89
N ASP A 548 9.93 18.14 24.81
CA ASP A 548 11.01 18.35 23.83
C ASP A 548 10.59 19.35 22.75
N PHE A 549 11.04 20.60 22.87
CA PHE A 549 10.79 21.60 21.84
C PHE A 549 11.75 21.53 20.65
N ASP A 550 13.01 21.12 20.83
CA ASP A 550 14.10 21.42 19.90
C ASP A 550 14.62 20.19 19.14
N GLN A 551 13.94 19.05 19.31
CA GLN A 551 14.36 17.70 18.94
C GLN A 551 15.58 17.26 19.73
N MET A 552 15.45 16.19 20.51
CA MET A 552 16.57 15.61 21.26
C MET A 552 17.78 15.33 20.36
N HIS A 553 18.93 15.87 20.74
CA HIS A 553 20.21 15.58 20.10
C HIS A 553 20.98 14.52 20.91
N GLY A 554 21.66 13.59 20.23
CA GLY A 554 22.43 12.51 20.86
C GLY A 554 21.65 11.19 20.96
N ASN A 555 21.65 10.57 22.14
CA ASN A 555 20.93 9.31 22.42
C ASN A 555 19.50 9.64 22.90
N ILE A 556 18.61 9.76 21.92
CA ILE A 556 17.24 10.20 22.07
C ILE A 556 16.44 9.24 22.96
N MET A 557 16.64 7.92 22.81
CA MET A 557 15.87 6.92 23.54
C MET A 557 16.15 6.96 25.05
N ASP A 558 17.40 7.20 25.46
CA ASP A 558 17.72 7.35 26.89
C ASP A 558 17.22 8.67 27.49
N ALA A 559 17.29 9.78 26.74
CA ALA A 559 16.75 11.06 27.20
C ALA A 559 15.22 11.06 27.29
N MET A 560 14.55 10.40 26.33
CA MET A 560 13.12 10.07 26.34
C MET A 560 12.75 9.20 27.54
N ALA A 561 13.49 8.10 27.76
CA ALA A 561 13.27 7.22 28.89
C ALA A 561 13.47 7.94 30.24
N GLN A 562 14.49 8.80 30.34
CA GLN A 562 14.75 9.61 31.52
C GLN A 562 13.62 10.62 31.77
N ALA A 563 13.09 11.29 30.74
CA ALA A 563 11.97 12.22 30.88
C ALA A 563 10.70 11.51 31.38
N ILE A 564 10.38 10.34 30.83
CA ILE A 564 9.27 9.48 31.29
C ILE A 564 9.53 9.00 32.72
N ASP A 565 10.77 8.61 33.06
CA ASP A 565 11.08 8.08 34.38
C ASP A 565 11.12 9.13 35.50
N GLN A 566 11.44 10.38 35.15
CA GLN A 566 11.43 11.54 36.04
C GLN A 566 10.05 12.20 36.16
N SER A 567 9.07 11.78 35.35
CA SER A 567 7.71 12.33 35.33
C SER A 567 6.70 11.46 36.09
N GLU A 568 5.79 12.10 36.81
CA GLU A 568 4.65 11.44 37.47
C GLU A 568 3.53 11.12 36.45
N ILE A 569 3.09 12.14 35.70
CA ILE A 569 2.02 12.06 34.69
C ILE A 569 2.61 12.20 33.28
N ILE A 570 2.12 11.42 32.32
CA ILE A 570 2.45 11.52 30.90
C ILE A 570 1.20 11.97 30.14
N ILE A 571 1.18 13.22 29.66
CA ILE A 571 0.14 13.68 28.74
C ILE A 571 0.47 13.17 27.33
N ILE A 572 -0.48 12.47 26.71
CA ILE A 572 -0.34 11.99 25.33
C ILE A 572 -1.21 12.86 24.41
N CYS A 573 -0.56 13.71 23.62
CA CYS A 573 -1.21 14.58 22.64
C CYS A 573 -1.56 13.82 21.36
N MET A 574 -2.76 13.23 21.33
CA MET A 574 -3.27 12.42 20.23
C MET A 574 -3.48 13.22 18.94
N SER A 575 -2.75 12.82 17.90
CA SER A 575 -2.93 13.19 16.50
C SER A 575 -2.57 12.00 15.61
N GLY A 576 -2.95 12.05 14.33
CA GLY A 576 -2.48 11.09 13.34
C GLY A 576 -0.96 11.11 13.18
N HIS A 577 -0.33 12.28 13.35
CA HIS A 577 1.13 12.44 13.31
C HIS A 577 1.82 11.84 14.55
N TYR A 578 1.22 11.96 15.75
CA TYR A 578 1.67 11.28 16.96
C TYR A 578 1.59 9.76 16.77
N ARG A 579 0.44 9.27 16.31
CA ARG A 579 0.19 7.86 15.97
C ARG A 579 1.15 7.32 14.89
N GLN A 580 1.66 8.20 14.02
CA GLN A 580 2.64 7.92 12.97
C GLN A 580 4.09 7.89 13.43
N SER A 581 4.43 8.61 14.49
CA SER A 581 5.81 8.76 14.93
C SER A 581 6.26 7.53 15.70
N ASN A 582 7.33 6.88 15.24
CA ASN A 582 7.94 5.76 15.96
C ASN A 582 8.51 6.20 17.32
N TYR A 583 8.85 7.50 17.50
CA TYR A 583 9.18 8.08 18.81
C TYR A 583 7.96 8.06 19.73
N CYS A 584 6.87 8.67 19.30
CA CYS A 584 5.63 8.75 20.08
C CYS A 584 5.01 7.38 20.37
N ARG A 585 5.26 6.40 19.50
CA ARG A 585 4.99 4.98 19.75
C ARG A 585 5.87 4.43 20.88
N ALA A 586 7.19 4.62 20.82
CA ALA A 586 8.10 4.16 21.86
C ALA A 586 7.88 4.88 23.21
N GLU A 587 7.60 6.19 23.20
CA GLU A 587 7.21 6.99 24.37
C GLU A 587 5.96 6.40 25.05
N ALA A 588 4.88 6.19 24.29
CA ALA A 588 3.64 5.64 24.82
C ALA A 588 3.80 4.20 25.33
N HIS A 589 4.49 3.32 24.58
CA HIS A 589 4.77 1.96 25.02
C HIS A 589 5.65 1.93 26.27
N TYR A 590 6.66 2.80 26.40
CA TYR A 590 7.51 2.85 27.60
C TYR A 590 6.79 3.44 28.81
N ALA A 591 6.02 4.51 28.64
CA ALA A 591 5.16 5.06 29.69
C ALA A 591 4.21 3.99 30.25
N PHE A 592 3.58 3.21 29.36
CA PHE A 592 2.71 2.10 29.73
C PHE A 592 3.47 0.94 30.42
N GLN A 593 4.62 0.51 29.88
CA GLN A 593 5.49 -0.50 30.51
C GLN A 593 6.00 -0.07 31.91
N ARG A 594 6.23 1.23 32.09
CA ARG A 594 6.61 1.84 33.38
C ARG A 594 5.42 2.14 34.30
N GLN A 595 4.20 1.76 33.91
CA GLN A 595 2.96 2.01 34.67
C GLN A 595 2.77 3.49 35.05
N ARG A 596 3.24 4.40 34.18
CA ARG A 596 3.09 5.85 34.37
C ARG A 596 1.65 6.27 34.11
N GLN A 597 1.24 7.34 34.76
CA GLN A 597 -0.14 7.79 34.71
C GLN A 597 -0.39 8.56 33.42
N ILE A 598 -1.05 7.91 32.46
CA ILE A 598 -1.30 8.47 31.12
C ILE A 598 -2.58 9.31 31.13
N VAL A 599 -2.51 10.53 30.60
CA VAL A 599 -3.66 11.42 30.38
C VAL A 599 -3.74 11.76 28.89
N PRO A 600 -4.63 11.13 28.11
CA PRO A 600 -4.73 11.41 26.68
C PRO A 600 -5.47 12.73 26.42
N VAL A 601 -5.01 13.45 25.39
CA VAL A 601 -5.55 14.74 24.96
C VAL A 601 -5.70 14.76 23.45
N LEU A 602 -6.91 14.96 22.92
CA LEU A 602 -7.16 15.01 21.49
C LEU A 602 -6.80 16.39 20.93
N MET A 603 -5.79 16.43 20.05
CA MET A 603 -5.28 17.67 19.44
C MET A 603 -5.69 17.84 17.97
N GLN A 604 -6.00 16.76 17.25
CA GLN A 604 -6.39 16.80 15.84
C GLN A 604 -7.90 16.60 15.65
N LYS A 605 -8.56 17.59 15.05
CA LYS A 605 -10.01 17.53 14.76
C LYS A 605 -10.34 16.33 13.87
N HIS A 606 -11.42 15.62 14.18
CA HIS A 606 -11.89 14.40 13.52
C HIS A 606 -10.97 13.16 13.62
N TYR A 607 -9.79 13.25 14.27
CA TYR A 607 -9.00 12.05 14.59
C TYR A 607 -9.67 11.21 15.68
N LYS A 608 -9.46 9.89 15.65
CA LYS A 608 -9.82 8.95 16.71
C LYS A 608 -8.61 8.04 16.97
N PRO A 609 -8.25 7.75 18.23
CA PRO A 609 -7.17 6.81 18.51
C PRO A 609 -7.51 5.42 17.96
N ASP A 610 -6.51 4.75 17.40
CA ASP A 610 -6.63 3.52 16.64
C ASP A 610 -5.45 2.56 16.93
N GLY A 611 -5.57 1.29 16.51
CA GLY A 611 -4.45 0.35 16.46
C GLY A 611 -3.66 0.25 17.77
N TRP A 612 -2.33 0.45 17.71
CA TRP A 612 -1.48 0.39 18.90
C TRP A 612 -1.82 1.47 19.94
N LEU A 613 -2.26 2.65 19.50
CA LEU A 613 -2.60 3.75 20.41
C LEU A 613 -3.94 3.45 21.11
N LEU A 614 -4.95 3.00 20.38
CA LEU A 614 -6.23 2.56 20.97
C LEU A 614 -6.03 1.41 21.98
N PHE A 615 -5.11 0.48 21.72
CA PHE A 615 -4.79 -0.58 22.67
C PHE A 615 -4.17 -0.03 23.97
N LEU A 616 -3.27 0.97 23.89
CA LEU A 616 -2.62 1.55 25.07
C LEU A 616 -3.53 2.49 25.89
N ILE A 617 -4.42 3.24 25.24
CA ILE A 617 -5.16 4.35 25.89
C ILE A 617 -6.68 4.35 25.66
N GLY A 618 -7.24 3.41 24.92
CA GLY A 618 -8.67 3.38 24.55
C GLY A 618 -9.66 3.19 25.71
N GLN A 619 -9.16 2.76 26.88
CA GLN A 619 -9.95 2.65 28.12
C GLN A 619 -9.87 3.92 29.00
N LEU A 620 -9.02 4.88 28.65
CA LEU A 620 -8.79 6.10 29.43
C LEU A 620 -9.73 7.23 28.98
N LEU A 621 -10.18 8.04 29.95
CA LEU A 621 -10.86 9.31 29.64
C LEU A 621 -9.88 10.29 29.02
N TYR A 622 -10.29 10.95 27.94
CA TYR A 622 -9.47 11.93 27.23
C TYR A 622 -10.11 13.32 27.20
N VAL A 623 -9.28 14.36 27.12
CA VAL A 623 -9.73 15.75 27.00
C VAL A 623 -9.67 16.20 25.54
N ASP A 624 -10.74 16.80 25.04
CA ASP A 624 -10.89 17.17 23.62
C ASP A 624 -10.66 18.66 23.40
N PHE A 625 -9.46 19.02 22.90
CA PHE A 625 -9.08 20.41 22.56
C PHE A 625 -9.60 20.82 21.17
N THR A 626 -10.30 19.94 20.46
CA THR A 626 -10.84 20.18 19.10
C THR A 626 -12.32 20.56 19.13
N LYS A 627 -13.00 20.20 20.23
CA LYS A 627 -14.45 20.40 20.48
C LYS A 627 -14.76 21.60 21.36
N TYR A 628 -13.82 22.02 22.23
CA TYR A 628 -14.00 23.13 23.15
C TYR A 628 -12.93 24.21 22.91
N GLU A 629 -13.24 25.45 23.27
CA GLU A 629 -12.23 26.52 23.30
C GLU A 629 -11.10 26.16 24.28
N PHE A 630 -9.86 26.55 23.94
CA PHE A 630 -8.64 26.15 24.65
C PHE A 630 -8.73 26.32 26.17
N VAL A 631 -9.27 27.45 26.65
CA VAL A 631 -9.43 27.73 28.10
C VAL A 631 -10.29 26.67 28.79
N ARG A 632 -11.42 26.30 28.19
CA ARG A 632 -12.34 25.29 28.74
C ARG A 632 -11.75 23.88 28.66
N ALA A 633 -10.99 23.58 27.62
CA ALA A 633 -10.25 22.32 27.52
C ALA A 633 -9.14 22.24 28.59
N MET A 634 -8.43 23.35 28.86
CA MET A 634 -7.46 23.47 29.95
C MET A 634 -8.09 23.32 31.34
N GLU A 635 -9.29 23.87 31.58
CA GLU A 635 -10.03 23.65 32.83
C GLU A 635 -10.35 22.16 33.06
N MET A 636 -10.83 21.47 32.01
CA MET A 636 -11.11 20.03 32.06
C MET A 636 -9.83 19.23 32.33
N LEU A 637 -8.74 19.50 31.61
CA LEU A 637 -7.46 18.83 31.81
C LEU A 637 -6.90 19.07 33.22
N THR A 638 -6.97 20.31 33.72
CA THR A 638 -6.54 20.66 35.08
C THR A 638 -7.37 19.96 36.15
N LYS A 639 -8.64 19.65 35.87
CA LYS A 639 -9.48 18.84 36.78
C LYS A 639 -9.03 17.39 36.81
N GLU A 640 -8.79 16.75 35.67
CA GLU A 640 -8.34 15.35 35.62
C GLU A 640 -6.95 15.19 36.30
N LEU A 641 -6.01 16.09 36.00
CA LEU A 641 -4.69 16.15 36.66
C LEU A 641 -4.77 16.29 38.20
N LYS A 642 -5.83 16.91 38.73
CA LYS A 642 -6.06 17.06 40.18
C LYS A 642 -6.80 15.87 40.80
N ALA A 643 -7.76 15.28 40.09
CA ALA A 643 -8.44 14.06 40.52
C ALA A 643 -7.43 12.93 40.73
N ILE A 644 -6.51 12.80 39.77
CA ILE A 644 -5.29 11.97 39.80
C ILE A 644 -4.52 12.13 41.12
N HIS A 645 -3.99 13.33 41.42
CA HIS A 645 -3.23 13.61 42.65
C HIS A 645 -4.01 13.36 43.95
N THR A 646 -5.35 13.34 43.90
CA THR A 646 -6.19 13.14 45.09
C THR A 646 -6.42 11.66 45.42
N ALA A 647 -6.25 10.75 44.45
CA ALA A 647 -6.43 9.32 44.65
C ALA A 647 -5.33 8.72 45.52
N ASP A 648 -4.06 8.99 45.21
CA ASP A 648 -2.90 8.37 45.87
C ASP A 648 -2.79 8.73 47.37
N ILE A 649 -3.22 9.94 47.74
CA ILE A 649 -3.16 10.44 49.13
C ILE A 649 -4.03 9.58 50.08
N ASN A 650 -5.16 9.06 49.60
CA ASN A 650 -6.10 8.29 50.43
C ASN A 650 -5.63 6.86 50.74
N ILE A 651 -4.61 6.35 50.04
CA ILE A 651 -4.08 4.99 50.26
C ILE A 651 -3.12 4.95 51.46
N ILE A 652 -2.53 6.10 51.83
CA ILE A 652 -1.45 6.19 52.83
C ILE A 652 -1.99 6.28 54.28
N SER A 653 -3.27 6.58 54.49
CA SER A 653 -3.83 6.98 55.79
C SER A 653 -4.36 5.86 56.70
N VAL A 654 -3.94 4.60 56.51
CA VAL A 654 -4.35 3.47 57.38
C VAL A 654 -3.17 3.01 58.26
N GLN A 655 -3.15 3.45 59.52
CA GLN A 655 -2.20 2.96 60.51
C GLN A 655 -2.64 1.60 61.12
N PRO A 656 -1.71 0.65 61.35
CA PRO A 656 -2.02 -0.62 61.99
C PRO A 656 -2.23 -0.46 63.51
N LYS A 657 -3.13 -1.26 64.07
CA LYS A 657 -3.18 -1.56 65.52
C LYS A 657 -2.70 -2.99 65.77
N GLN A 658 -2.08 -3.22 66.92
CA GLN A 658 -1.46 -4.49 67.31
C GLN A 658 -2.33 -5.25 68.34
N ASP A 659 -1.76 -6.32 68.90
CA ASP A 659 -2.28 -7.23 69.93
C ASP A 659 -3.32 -8.25 69.41
N ILE A 660 -3.12 -9.58 69.33
CA ILE A 660 -2.40 -10.59 70.17
C ILE A 660 -3.15 -10.81 71.50
N ASP A 661 -3.58 -12.01 71.94
CA ASP A 661 -3.33 -13.43 71.55
C ASP A 661 -4.70 -14.22 71.48
N VAL A 662 -4.91 -15.56 71.43
CA VAL A 662 -4.12 -16.81 71.62
C VAL A 662 -4.75 -18.00 70.85
N VAL A 663 -4.06 -19.16 70.84
CA VAL A 663 -4.38 -20.43 70.12
C VAL A 663 -4.23 -21.61 71.12
N PRO A 664 -5.09 -22.66 71.23
CA PRO A 664 -5.00 -23.82 70.30
C PRO A 664 -6.17 -24.84 70.13
N HIS A 665 -6.23 -25.47 68.93
CA HIS A 665 -6.83 -26.79 68.58
C HIS A 665 -8.37 -26.96 68.80
N SER A 666 -9.12 -27.93 68.23
CA SER A 666 -8.83 -29.15 67.43
C SER A 666 -9.89 -29.38 66.32
N LYS A 667 -9.68 -30.36 65.42
CA LYS A 667 -10.65 -30.75 64.36
C LYS A 667 -11.92 -31.43 64.91
N VAL A 668 -13.11 -31.02 64.46
CA VAL A 668 -14.33 -31.85 64.34
C VAL A 668 -15.08 -31.44 63.07
N THR A 669 -15.78 -32.39 62.43
CA THR A 669 -16.34 -32.26 61.07
C THR A 669 -17.88 -32.22 61.08
N ILE A 670 -18.46 -31.25 60.34
CA ILE A 670 -19.86 -31.16 59.88
C ILE A 670 -20.97 -31.32 60.94
N THR A 671 -21.67 -30.22 61.22
CA THR A 671 -23.14 -30.18 61.15
C THR A 671 -23.62 -28.73 60.98
N SER A 672 -24.56 -28.50 60.05
CA SER A 672 -25.01 -27.15 59.68
C SER A 672 -26.32 -26.75 60.37
N PRO A 673 -26.38 -25.58 61.03
CA PRO A 673 -27.64 -24.90 61.29
C PRO A 673 -28.01 -24.03 60.08
N LYS A 674 -29.20 -24.24 59.52
CA LYS A 674 -29.74 -23.36 58.47
C LYS A 674 -30.08 -21.99 59.07
N VAL A 675 -29.54 -20.92 58.49
CA VAL A 675 -30.19 -19.60 58.49
C VAL A 675 -30.75 -19.40 57.09
N SER A 676 -32.08 -19.37 56.96
CA SER A 676 -32.77 -19.42 55.68
C SER A 676 -33.20 -18.03 55.20
N LEU A 677 -32.61 -17.61 54.07
CA LEU A 677 -33.10 -16.62 53.11
C LEU A 677 -33.55 -15.25 53.64
N SER A 678 -32.80 -14.21 53.26
CA SER A 678 -33.40 -13.01 52.66
C SER A 678 -33.11 -13.03 51.16
N SER A 679 -34.10 -12.74 50.33
CA SER A 679 -34.01 -12.89 48.87
C SER A 679 -33.40 -11.67 48.18
N THR A 680 -32.26 -11.84 47.52
CA THR A 680 -31.78 -10.94 46.45
C THR A 680 -32.54 -11.23 45.15
N SER A 681 -33.80 -10.81 45.12
CA SER A 681 -34.61 -10.81 43.90
C SER A 681 -34.03 -9.83 42.87
N SER A 682 -33.62 -10.35 41.70
CA SER A 682 -33.53 -9.62 40.44
C SER A 682 -32.93 -8.20 40.52
N SER A 683 -31.70 -8.07 41.00
CA SER A 683 -30.88 -6.89 40.72
C SER A 683 -30.26 -7.00 39.33
N ASN A 684 -30.19 -5.89 38.61
CA ASN A 684 -29.61 -5.84 37.26
C ASN A 684 -28.11 -6.18 37.31
N ILE A 685 -27.67 -7.21 36.58
CA ILE A 685 -26.25 -7.64 36.57
C ILE A 685 -25.31 -6.50 36.15
N ILE A 686 -25.78 -5.58 35.29
CA ILE A 686 -25.05 -4.38 34.83
C ILE A 686 -24.68 -3.43 35.99
N GLU A 687 -25.20 -3.65 37.20
CA GLU A 687 -24.94 -2.86 38.41
C GLU A 687 -24.14 -3.61 39.49
N TRP A 688 -23.76 -4.88 39.25
CA TRP A 688 -22.98 -5.67 40.21
C TRP A 688 -21.52 -5.23 40.29
N THR A 689 -21.02 -5.04 41.50
CA THR A 689 -19.59 -4.87 41.78
C THR A 689 -18.80 -6.15 41.54
N SER A 690 -17.47 -6.05 41.40
CA SER A 690 -16.60 -7.21 41.22
C SER A 690 -16.65 -8.21 42.39
N THR A 691 -16.87 -7.74 43.62
CA THR A 691 -17.12 -8.60 44.78
C THR A 691 -18.41 -9.40 44.61
N GLN A 692 -19.50 -8.76 44.20
CA GLN A 692 -20.79 -9.45 43.96
C GLN A 692 -20.71 -10.46 42.81
N VAL A 693 -19.94 -10.17 41.75
CA VAL A 693 -19.64 -11.14 40.68
C VAL A 693 -18.84 -12.33 41.22
N HIS A 694 -17.80 -12.08 42.02
CA HIS A 694 -16.96 -13.13 42.60
C HIS A 694 -17.74 -14.03 43.56
N ASP A 695 -18.51 -13.44 44.47
CA ASP A 695 -19.37 -14.16 45.42
C ASP A 695 -20.43 -14.98 44.68
N TRP A 696 -21.09 -14.40 43.66
CA TRP A 696 -22.06 -15.13 42.85
C TRP A 696 -21.43 -16.33 42.11
N LEU A 697 -20.26 -16.17 41.49
CA LEU A 697 -19.56 -17.27 40.83
C LEU A 697 -19.20 -18.41 41.80
N LEU A 698 -18.89 -18.09 43.07
CA LEU A 698 -18.69 -19.07 44.13
C LEU A 698 -19.99 -19.76 44.56
N GLU A 699 -21.11 -19.03 44.67
CA GLU A 699 -22.45 -19.60 44.93
C GLU A 699 -22.90 -20.59 43.84
N GLN A 700 -22.33 -20.50 42.63
CA GLN A 700 -22.65 -21.36 41.49
C GLN A 700 -21.73 -22.60 41.34
N ASP A 701 -20.92 -22.94 42.35
CA ASP A 701 -19.93 -24.03 42.33
C ASP A 701 -18.89 -23.93 41.18
N LEU A 702 -18.56 -22.70 40.74
CA LEU A 702 -17.50 -22.43 39.76
C LEU A 702 -16.19 -22.13 40.51
N VAL A 703 -15.13 -22.91 40.27
CA VAL A 703 -13.91 -22.91 41.09
C VAL A 703 -12.75 -22.15 40.43
N GLN A 704 -12.67 -22.18 39.10
CA GLN A 704 -11.73 -21.41 38.30
C GLN A 704 -12.29 -20.03 37.91
N MET A 705 -13.59 -19.91 37.59
CA MET A 705 -14.17 -18.66 37.08
C MET A 705 -14.03 -17.46 38.05
N PRO A 706 -14.26 -17.56 39.38
CA PRO A 706 -14.05 -16.42 40.30
C PRO A 706 -12.61 -15.92 40.32
N ARG A 707 -11.64 -16.79 40.01
CA ARG A 707 -10.20 -16.49 40.00
C ARG A 707 -9.75 -15.91 38.66
N LEU A 708 -10.28 -16.44 37.56
CA LEU A 708 -10.08 -15.92 36.21
C LEU A 708 -10.71 -14.52 36.05
N LEU A 709 -11.84 -14.30 36.70
CA LEU A 709 -12.65 -13.07 36.62
C LEU A 709 -12.55 -12.21 37.89
N ASN A 710 -11.44 -12.30 38.64
CA ASN A 710 -11.26 -11.73 39.99
C ASN A 710 -11.42 -10.19 40.10
N HIS A 711 -11.45 -9.48 38.97
CA HIS A 711 -11.68 -8.03 38.89
C HIS A 711 -12.81 -7.64 37.92
N CYS A 712 -13.60 -8.63 37.45
CA CYS A 712 -14.68 -8.43 36.50
C CYS A 712 -15.92 -7.86 37.22
N ASP A 713 -16.34 -6.64 36.88
CA ASP A 713 -17.64 -6.11 37.29
C ASP A 713 -18.77 -6.69 36.43
N GLY A 714 -20.02 -6.50 36.85
CA GLY A 714 -21.16 -7.09 36.14
C GLY A 714 -21.37 -6.53 34.72
N ARG A 715 -20.84 -5.33 34.43
CA ARG A 715 -20.81 -4.78 33.05
C ARG A 715 -19.81 -5.55 32.19
N SER A 716 -18.60 -5.73 32.70
CA SER A 716 -17.54 -6.50 32.05
C SER A 716 -17.98 -7.94 31.80
N LEU A 717 -18.72 -8.53 32.74
CA LEU A 717 -19.30 -9.88 32.62
C LEU A 717 -20.31 -9.97 31.46
N VAL A 718 -21.23 -9.01 31.34
CA VAL A 718 -22.21 -8.95 30.23
C VAL A 718 -21.53 -8.68 28.88
N TYR A 719 -20.50 -7.83 28.83
CA TYR A 719 -19.74 -7.60 27.60
C TYR A 719 -18.89 -8.82 27.20
N LEU A 720 -18.26 -9.52 28.15
CA LEU A 720 -17.52 -10.76 27.92
C LEU A 720 -18.42 -11.81 27.24
N LEU A 721 -19.64 -12.00 27.74
CA LEU A 721 -20.63 -12.89 27.12
C LEU A 721 -21.02 -12.46 25.71
N LYS A 722 -21.18 -11.15 25.48
CA LYS A 722 -21.45 -10.64 24.12
C LYS A 722 -20.28 -10.91 23.16
N TYR A 723 -19.04 -10.90 23.63
CA TYR A 723 -17.90 -11.36 22.82
C TYR A 723 -17.91 -12.88 22.59
N ILE A 724 -18.22 -13.67 23.62
CA ILE A 724 -18.34 -15.14 23.51
C ILE A 724 -19.44 -15.54 22.52
N ASP A 725 -20.59 -14.84 22.53
CA ASP A 725 -21.76 -15.13 21.69
C ASP A 725 -21.59 -14.68 20.22
N VAL A 726 -20.57 -13.87 19.89
CA VAL A 726 -20.40 -13.23 18.56
C VAL A 726 -19.09 -13.61 17.85
N SER A 727 -18.07 -14.08 18.57
CA SER A 727 -16.74 -14.40 18.00
C SER A 727 -16.59 -15.90 17.70
N GLN A 728 -15.52 -16.30 17.00
CA GLN A 728 -15.29 -17.72 16.70
C GLN A 728 -14.92 -18.51 17.98
N PRO A 729 -15.61 -19.63 18.31
CA PRO A 729 -15.41 -20.36 19.56
C PRO A 729 -13.97 -20.82 19.82
N GLU A 730 -13.25 -21.20 18.77
CA GLU A 730 -11.87 -21.68 18.83
C GLU A 730 -10.91 -20.57 19.28
N GLN A 731 -11.11 -19.35 18.76
CA GLN A 731 -10.30 -18.18 19.13
C GLN A 731 -10.58 -17.72 20.56
N ILE A 732 -11.86 -17.70 20.97
CA ILE A 732 -12.27 -17.43 22.35
C ILE A 732 -11.61 -18.44 23.30
N LEU A 733 -11.62 -19.72 22.93
CA LEU A 733 -11.07 -20.78 23.77
C LEU A 733 -9.55 -20.69 23.92
N SER A 734 -8.81 -20.34 22.87
CA SER A 734 -7.36 -20.08 22.96
C SER A 734 -7.06 -18.94 23.95
N LEU A 735 -7.74 -17.79 23.78
CA LEU A 735 -7.54 -16.62 24.65
C LEU A 735 -7.88 -16.92 26.11
N LEU A 736 -8.97 -17.67 26.37
CA LEU A 736 -9.33 -18.09 27.73
C LEU A 736 -8.39 -19.16 28.31
N GLN A 737 -7.76 -20.01 27.48
CA GLN A 737 -6.71 -20.93 27.90
C GLN A 737 -5.41 -20.18 28.25
N GLU A 738 -5.01 -19.21 27.43
CA GLU A 738 -3.84 -18.35 27.64
C GLU A 738 -4.00 -17.53 28.93
N ASP A 739 -5.15 -16.89 29.16
CA ASP A 739 -5.41 -16.13 30.39
C ASP A 739 -5.56 -17.04 31.62
N SER A 740 -6.11 -18.24 31.47
CA SER A 740 -6.15 -19.23 32.56
C SER A 740 -4.73 -19.70 32.95
N LEU A 741 -3.86 -19.95 31.98
CA LEU A 741 -2.46 -20.26 32.24
C LEU A 741 -1.71 -19.06 32.86
N ARG A 742 -1.97 -17.84 32.38
CA ARG A 742 -1.36 -16.59 32.87
C ARG A 742 -1.77 -16.21 34.29
N LEU A 743 -3.04 -16.37 34.65
CA LEU A 743 -3.61 -15.85 35.90
C LEU A 743 -3.80 -16.92 36.98
N ILE A 744 -4.13 -18.17 36.61
CA ILE A 744 -4.37 -19.26 37.58
C ILE A 744 -3.41 -20.45 37.44
N ASN A 745 -2.46 -20.40 36.50
CA ASN A 745 -1.45 -21.43 36.24
C ASN A 745 -2.07 -22.84 36.03
N GLN A 746 -3.23 -22.88 35.37
CA GLN A 746 -3.98 -24.10 35.05
C GLN A 746 -4.68 -23.93 33.69
N ASN A 747 -4.93 -25.03 32.99
CA ASN A 747 -5.82 -25.04 31.83
C ASN A 747 -7.28 -24.79 32.29
N ILE A 748 -8.03 -24.05 31.47
CA ILE A 748 -9.45 -23.79 31.72
C ILE A 748 -10.28 -25.07 31.58
N SER A 749 -11.14 -25.32 32.57
CA SER A 749 -12.06 -26.45 32.59
C SER A 749 -13.20 -26.21 31.61
N LEU A 750 -13.23 -26.97 30.50
CA LEU A 750 -14.31 -26.93 29.51
C LEU A 750 -15.69 -27.23 30.13
N ILE A 751 -15.72 -28.06 31.19
CA ILE A 751 -16.93 -28.39 31.94
C ILE A 751 -17.40 -27.21 32.80
N GLU A 752 -16.47 -26.39 33.30
CA GLU A 752 -16.81 -25.19 34.09
C GLU A 752 -17.19 -24.01 33.18
N LEU A 753 -16.45 -23.81 32.08
CA LEU A 753 -16.73 -22.78 31.08
C LEU A 753 -18.11 -22.97 30.42
N SER A 754 -18.50 -24.21 30.10
CA SER A 754 -19.82 -24.52 29.55
C SER A 754 -20.96 -24.36 30.56
N ARG A 755 -20.73 -24.62 31.86
CA ARG A 755 -21.67 -24.26 32.93
C ARG A 755 -21.84 -22.75 33.03
N PHE A 756 -20.73 -22.02 33.15
CA PHE A 756 -20.73 -20.56 33.23
C PHE A 756 -21.51 -19.91 32.08
N HIS A 757 -21.22 -20.31 30.83
CA HIS A 757 -21.94 -19.80 29.65
C HIS A 757 -23.44 -20.12 29.70
N SER A 758 -23.80 -21.37 30.01
CA SER A 758 -25.21 -21.80 30.13
C SER A 758 -25.97 -21.02 31.21
N MET A 759 -25.34 -20.79 32.37
CA MET A 759 -25.96 -20.11 33.51
C MET A 759 -26.12 -18.61 33.27
N MET A 760 -25.15 -17.97 32.61
CA MET A 760 -25.27 -16.56 32.22
C MET A 760 -26.35 -16.30 31.17
N HIS A 761 -26.62 -17.26 30.27
CA HIS A 761 -27.80 -17.19 29.38
C HIS A 761 -29.14 -17.43 30.10
N GLN A 762 -29.14 -17.96 31.32
CA GLN A 762 -30.34 -18.09 32.17
C GLN A 762 -30.60 -16.86 33.06
N GLN A 763 -29.72 -15.87 33.06
CA GLN A 763 -29.89 -14.59 33.78
C GLN A 763 -30.00 -13.37 32.84
N LYS A 764 -30.24 -13.60 31.53
CA LYS A 764 -30.67 -12.58 30.56
C LYS A 764 -32.19 -12.42 30.57
#